data_AF-A0A8H2XDF4-F1
#
_entry.id   AF-A0A8H2XDF4-F1
#
_cell.length_a   1.000
_cell.length_b   1.000
_cell.length_c   1.000
_cell.angle_alpha   90.00
_cell.angle_beta   90.00
_cell.angle_gamma   90.00
#
_symmetry.space_group_name_H-M   'P 1'
#
loop_
_entity.id
_entity.type
_entity.pdbx_description
1 polymer ?
#
loop_
_entity_poly.entity_id
_entity_poly.type
_entity_poly.pdbx_seq_one_letter_code
_entity_poly.pdbx_strand_id
1 'polypeptide(L)'
;MAPSRYSGLETEGTQEDDVDDVDISKLQISAAVDETILPARPDDSALIRQLRSLAKKQPKLIRGKKYAVPGQSIELTSWKMTEWMYTKSPCPFPTLARGLFTRWIPARGHENDPEGAPGAGKDQIVVRGYDKFFNMNEVKWNTWEALEIHTTSPYTLSLKSNGCIIFMAALTPTELIVTSKHALGEIEGASVSHAQRGEEWLEKHLKNVGKTKEEFAKTLFERNLTAVAELCDDSFEEHVLPYSQEMTGLHLHGLNERRVEFSTLGNDEVVAFAREWGFITTAAITLNTIEEVKKFTDKVAKEGKWRGEAVEGFVVRTKVSDRPPQLVQAYRGTRGERIADKKEQSTPPPYDPGSTFFFKIKFEEPYLMYREWREITKKMLAADNKGQLRGFKPSAYILRRPETRAYSHWIEDQICHNPSSLKGFSEGHGIIAARERFLQWCKTPEGEAILQKENAKPGGGDSRYKGTHKTIIMPVAIPGSGKTAVALALKYLYGFGHTQSDDVKQKKTGPQFVRNVVGLFENHDIVFADRNNHVRHLRDSLKEEFKGKYGDKGHIIALQWVFNDTPQKIRDICASRIEIRGENHQTLHADSEDTHRGVIAQFFSSFDEVQAEEVDDIVDMEYTDTLEQSVKRAISGLAPILDLSIPDDDKIDEACATARSYTTKSTITKKTASKPPRFFALVPSIEIEKLIGDKFDGPHVPDSGKQMWTNLLNRERVVDRPHITLLHVKEKHNSEEFWERCLALRKSAGEVEPTFRAALDHVVWNGNVMALSVSKVEMHQDFDEEHRKLAKAVVEKIPERITKRLHLTIGTREDSIDPFEAASMVSEWRNGTNDDIYGIALGETLLVNGNMDESGSGSNPRPDPDSMDVDSEYGGLIFKYLRPADLLSLARCKPFRTRLMGRKEDFQSIWCAAMENVRNLPPCPRGFSEPQYLSVLFSNFCTNCGNSKKSRIDATLLVRLCNPCESERLVLLVSAAVPISIREFLHKSNVFGKKRGQLLPDARVLKSDVDRVVKALDEAERTGNEHLLTELKKEMEEAVSERKAPDSQQSKNIIRALVICENDVDWEREEIQRKRRLEIERRCIEDLNIEREHLQFACSWDSPMRKAYYKLIDIPNPLSDREWGEIRPKLERLFRTTRGAQPAKGLGDERSQSSYQERLGCREPLILEVDPVMDGLYHAEGIEILG
;
A
#
# COMPACT_ATOMS: atom_id res chain seq x y z
N MET A 1 -39.55 40.67 42.57
CA MET A 1 -39.15 41.68 43.57
C MET A 1 -37.63 41.64 43.69
N ALA A 2 -36.98 42.79 43.80
CA ALA A 2 -35.54 42.92 44.04
C ALA A 2 -35.23 42.80 45.57
N PRO A 3 -33.98 42.93 46.09
CA PRO A 3 -32.70 43.17 45.40
C PRO A 3 -31.45 42.40 45.97
N SER A 4 -30.31 42.50 45.25
CA SER A 4 -28.93 42.85 45.71
C SER A 4 -28.33 42.34 47.04
N ARG A 5 -27.02 41.98 47.03
CA ARG A 5 -25.95 42.78 47.72
C ARG A 5 -24.49 42.28 47.59
N TYR A 6 -23.60 43.22 47.23
CA TYR A 6 -22.14 43.32 47.43
C TYR A 6 -21.23 42.22 46.81
N SER A 7 -20.31 42.48 45.86
CA SER A 7 -19.13 43.40 45.80
C SER A 7 -17.95 42.98 46.70
N GLY A 8 -16.68 43.06 46.31
CA GLY A 8 -16.05 43.55 45.07
C GLY A 8 -14.60 43.99 45.35
N LEU A 9 -13.74 44.13 44.34
CA LEU A 9 -12.54 44.99 44.30
C LEU A 9 -11.83 44.88 42.93
N GLU A 10 -11.39 46.02 42.41
CA GLU A 10 -10.68 46.25 41.14
C GLU A 10 -9.16 45.95 41.30
N THR A 11 -8.26 45.96 40.31
CA THR A 11 -8.19 46.57 38.96
C THR A 11 -7.62 45.55 37.92
N GLU A 12 -7.25 45.82 36.65
CA GLU A 12 -7.08 47.04 35.85
C GLU A 12 -7.12 46.77 34.32
N GLY A 13 -7.51 47.77 33.53
CA GLY A 13 -6.87 48.11 32.24
C GLY A 13 -6.87 47.11 31.05
N THR A 14 -8.02 46.87 30.41
CA THR A 14 -8.09 46.69 28.94
C THR A 14 -9.21 47.54 28.38
N GLN A 15 -8.91 48.28 27.31
CA GLN A 15 -9.81 49.27 26.71
C GLN A 15 -10.95 48.56 25.95
N GLU A 16 -12.19 48.81 26.37
CA GLU A 16 -13.39 48.42 25.63
C GLU A 16 -13.73 49.54 24.64
N ASP A 17 -13.69 49.23 23.34
CA ASP A 17 -14.20 50.14 22.31
C ASP A 17 -15.70 49.89 22.13
N ASP A 18 -16.52 50.83 22.61
CA ASP A 18 -17.93 50.94 22.22
C ASP A 18 -18.01 51.15 20.70
N VAL A 19 -18.82 50.34 20.02
CA VAL A 19 -18.97 50.41 18.56
C VAL A 19 -19.98 51.50 18.20
N ASP A 20 -19.49 52.63 17.68
CA ASP A 20 -20.33 53.67 17.08
C ASP A 20 -21.24 53.11 15.97
N ASP A 21 -22.49 53.59 15.91
CA ASP A 21 -23.47 53.22 14.88
C ASP A 21 -22.98 53.59 13.47
N VAL A 22 -22.52 52.59 12.72
CA VAL A 22 -22.12 52.76 11.31
C VAL A 22 -23.36 52.81 10.42
N ASP A 23 -23.76 54.02 10.04
CA ASP A 23 -24.83 54.29 9.08
C ASP A 23 -24.48 53.78 7.66
N ILE A 24 -25.00 52.60 7.33
CA ILE A 24 -24.78 51.87 6.06
C ILE A 24 -25.27 52.65 4.83
N SER A 25 -26.13 53.67 5.00
CA SER A 25 -26.74 54.42 3.89
C SER A 25 -25.76 55.22 3.02
N LYS A 26 -24.50 55.39 3.47
CA LYS A 26 -23.49 56.23 2.79
C LYS A 26 -22.63 55.51 1.75
N LEU A 27 -22.77 54.19 1.57
CA LEU A 27 -22.08 53.45 0.50
C LEU A 27 -22.84 53.62 -0.82
N GLN A 28 -22.25 54.36 -1.77
CA GLN A 28 -22.91 54.75 -3.02
C GLN A 28 -23.35 53.56 -3.88
N ILE A 29 -24.66 53.43 -4.06
CA ILE A 29 -25.30 52.52 -5.01
C ILE A 29 -25.22 53.14 -6.41
N SER A 30 -24.42 52.57 -7.31
CA SER A 30 -24.43 52.96 -8.73
C SER A 30 -25.63 52.33 -9.43
N ALA A 31 -26.69 53.11 -9.65
CA ALA A 31 -27.89 52.66 -10.34
C ALA A 31 -27.66 52.53 -11.86
N ALA A 32 -27.39 51.31 -12.33
CA ALA A 32 -27.52 50.91 -13.73
C ALA A 32 -27.88 49.42 -13.79
N VAL A 33 -29.17 49.12 -13.84
CA VAL A 33 -29.70 47.76 -14.03
C VAL A 33 -29.86 47.51 -15.52
N ASP A 34 -29.04 46.64 -16.09
CA ASP A 34 -29.38 45.92 -17.32
C ASP A 34 -28.66 44.56 -17.36
N GLU A 35 -29.21 43.63 -18.14
CA GLU A 35 -28.90 42.19 -18.15
C GLU A 35 -27.41 41.84 -18.22
N THR A 36 -26.77 41.63 -17.07
CA THR A 36 -25.33 41.33 -17.01
C THR A 36 -24.99 40.14 -16.12
N ILE A 37 -24.67 39.01 -16.78
CA ILE A 37 -23.85 37.95 -16.20
C ILE A 37 -22.55 38.60 -15.72
N LEU A 38 -22.28 38.55 -14.41
CA LEU A 38 -21.06 39.10 -13.81
C LEU A 38 -19.82 38.68 -14.64
N PRO A 39 -18.99 39.63 -15.09
CA PRO A 39 -17.89 39.32 -15.99
C PRO A 39 -16.90 38.37 -15.31
N ALA A 40 -16.79 37.15 -15.83
CA ALA A 40 -15.83 36.16 -15.37
C ALA A 40 -14.41 36.74 -15.43
N ARG A 41 -13.68 36.68 -14.31
CA ARG A 41 -12.28 37.12 -14.25
C ARG A 41 -11.40 36.11 -15.01
N PRO A 42 -10.29 36.55 -15.64
CA PRO A 42 -9.46 35.67 -16.49
C PRO A 42 -8.97 34.38 -15.80
N ASP A 43 -8.73 34.44 -14.49
CA ASP A 43 -8.07 33.37 -13.72
C ASP A 43 -9.00 32.18 -13.38
N ASP A 44 -10.31 32.40 -13.22
CA ASP A 44 -11.28 31.32 -12.94
C ASP A 44 -11.20 30.22 -14.00
N SER A 45 -11.13 30.62 -15.28
CA SER A 45 -11.02 29.72 -16.42
C SER A 45 -9.65 29.04 -16.51
N ALA A 46 -8.58 29.63 -15.94
CA ALA A 46 -7.29 28.96 -15.84
C ALA A 46 -7.31 27.86 -14.76
N LEU A 47 -7.80 28.18 -13.56
CA LEU A 47 -7.96 27.21 -12.47
C LEU A 47 -8.83 26.03 -12.90
N ILE A 48 -10.00 26.28 -13.48
CA ILE A 48 -10.98 25.23 -13.79
C ILE A 48 -10.47 24.30 -14.91
N ARG A 49 -9.72 24.81 -15.90
CA ARG A 49 -8.99 23.98 -16.88
C ARG A 49 -7.92 23.11 -16.22
N GLN A 50 -7.18 23.62 -15.24
CA GLN A 50 -6.20 22.82 -14.49
C GLN A 50 -6.90 21.72 -13.67
N LEU A 51 -8.02 22.02 -13.00
CA LEU A 51 -8.81 21.04 -12.26
C LEU A 51 -9.37 19.92 -13.17
N ARG A 52 -9.95 20.27 -14.34
CA ARG A 52 -10.39 19.30 -15.37
C ARG A 52 -9.23 18.42 -15.85
N SER A 53 -8.08 19.02 -16.17
CA SER A 53 -6.87 18.31 -16.63
C SER A 53 -6.34 17.33 -15.57
N LEU A 54 -6.25 17.78 -14.31
CA LEU A 54 -5.76 16.96 -13.20
C LEU A 54 -6.74 15.83 -12.86
N ALA A 55 -8.06 16.05 -12.92
CA ALA A 55 -9.07 15.01 -12.73
C ALA A 55 -9.02 13.93 -13.82
N LYS A 56 -8.76 14.32 -15.08
CA LYS A 56 -8.59 13.36 -16.20
C LYS A 56 -7.30 12.55 -16.05
N LYS A 57 -6.19 13.17 -15.63
CA LYS A 57 -4.89 12.50 -15.46
C LYS A 57 -4.81 11.65 -14.19
N GLN A 58 -5.41 12.11 -13.09
CA GLN A 58 -5.28 11.51 -11.75
C GLN A 58 -6.63 11.47 -11.00
N PRO A 59 -7.60 10.66 -11.45
CA PRO A 59 -8.96 10.60 -10.88
C PRO A 59 -9.04 10.11 -9.42
N LYS A 60 -7.93 9.56 -8.88
CA LYS A 60 -7.79 9.24 -7.45
C LYS A 60 -7.40 10.45 -6.60
N LEU A 61 -6.76 11.46 -7.18
CA LEU A 61 -6.24 12.64 -6.46
C LEU A 61 -7.32 13.73 -6.33
N ILE A 62 -8.01 14.02 -7.45
CA ILE A 62 -9.12 14.96 -7.53
C ILE A 62 -10.25 14.38 -8.37
N ARG A 63 -11.50 14.63 -7.97
CA ARG A 63 -12.71 14.19 -8.67
C ARG A 63 -13.69 15.36 -8.82
N GLY A 64 -14.07 15.67 -10.05
CA GLY A 64 -15.24 16.49 -10.34
C GLY A 64 -16.49 15.61 -10.38
N LYS A 65 -17.53 15.93 -9.61
CA LYS A 65 -18.87 15.32 -9.73
C LYS A 65 -19.85 16.39 -10.19
N LYS A 66 -20.52 16.11 -11.32
CA LYS A 66 -21.60 16.92 -11.85
C LYS A 66 -22.90 16.70 -11.05
N TYR A 67 -23.67 17.77 -10.88
CA TYR A 67 -24.99 17.81 -10.23
C TYR A 67 -25.90 18.71 -11.09
N ALA A 68 -27.05 18.20 -11.52
CA ALA A 68 -28.11 19.03 -12.06
C ALA A 68 -28.73 19.87 -10.93
N VAL A 69 -29.03 21.14 -11.19
CA VAL A 69 -29.75 21.98 -10.22
C VAL A 69 -31.25 21.70 -10.36
N PRO A 70 -31.97 21.32 -9.28
CA PRO A 70 -33.40 21.04 -9.36
C PRO A 70 -34.19 22.21 -9.96
N GLY A 71 -35.06 21.91 -10.94
CA GLY A 71 -35.89 22.91 -11.62
C GLY A 71 -35.20 23.75 -12.69
N GLN A 72 -33.91 23.54 -12.97
CA GLN A 72 -33.13 24.34 -13.93
C GLN A 72 -32.37 23.48 -14.93
N SER A 73 -32.04 24.05 -16.10
CA SER A 73 -31.11 23.46 -17.08
C SER A 73 -29.62 23.70 -16.76
N ILE A 74 -29.32 24.09 -15.51
CA ILE A 74 -27.96 24.42 -15.05
C ILE A 74 -27.33 23.21 -14.39
N GLU A 75 -26.06 22.94 -14.71
CA GLU A 75 -25.26 21.89 -14.10
C GLU A 75 -24.06 22.48 -13.33
N LEU A 76 -23.81 21.96 -12.13
CA LEU A 76 -22.70 22.34 -11.27
C LEU A 76 -21.70 21.19 -11.12
N THR A 77 -20.42 21.47 -11.34
CA THR A 77 -19.33 20.54 -11.00
C THR A 77 -18.81 20.85 -9.60
N SER A 78 -18.97 19.90 -8.67
CA SER A 78 -18.36 19.92 -7.35
C SER A 78 -16.98 19.27 -7.39
N TRP A 79 -15.95 19.99 -6.91
CA TRP A 79 -14.57 19.51 -6.90
C TRP A 79 -14.19 18.93 -5.53
N LYS A 80 -13.86 17.63 -5.51
CA LYS A 80 -13.41 16.92 -4.32
C LYS A 80 -11.95 16.47 -4.46
N MET A 81 -11.10 17.11 -3.66
CA MET A 81 -9.67 16.80 -3.52
C MET A 81 -9.43 15.76 -2.40
N THR A 82 -8.30 15.06 -2.47
CA THR A 82 -7.84 14.12 -1.43
C THR A 82 -7.31 14.87 -0.20
N GLU A 83 -8.00 14.76 0.94
CA GLU A 83 -7.76 15.59 2.15
C GLU A 83 -6.32 15.58 2.69
N TRP A 84 -5.61 14.44 2.68
CA TRP A 84 -4.24 14.37 3.22
C TRP A 84 -3.18 14.96 2.28
N MET A 85 -3.50 15.21 1.01
CA MET A 85 -2.54 15.77 0.06
C MET A 85 -2.35 17.29 0.24
N TYR A 86 -3.30 17.97 0.91
CA TYR A 86 -3.18 19.40 1.22
C TYR A 86 -2.03 19.72 2.20
N THR A 87 -1.54 18.76 3.01
CA THR A 87 -0.40 18.97 3.92
C THR A 87 0.97 18.90 3.24
N LYS A 88 1.02 18.53 1.94
CA LYS A 88 2.27 18.45 1.19
C LYS A 88 2.78 19.83 0.81
N SER A 89 4.11 19.96 0.80
CA SER A 89 4.82 21.14 0.33
C SER A 89 5.83 20.73 -0.76
N PRO A 90 5.64 21.13 -2.03
CA PRO A 90 4.48 21.87 -2.55
C PRO A 90 3.19 21.03 -2.54
N CYS A 91 2.06 21.73 -2.45
CA CYS A 91 0.74 21.12 -2.59
C CYS A 91 0.51 20.70 -4.07
N PRO A 92 0.01 19.48 -4.36
CA PRO A 92 -0.21 19.04 -5.73
C PRO A 92 -1.51 19.60 -6.37
N PHE A 93 -2.30 20.38 -5.63
CA PHE A 93 -3.54 20.99 -6.12
C PHE A 93 -3.30 22.44 -6.56
N PRO A 94 -3.97 22.92 -7.63
CA PRO A 94 -3.85 24.31 -8.10
C PRO A 94 -4.63 25.32 -7.23
N THR A 95 -5.33 24.85 -6.19
CA THR A 95 -6.02 25.69 -5.20
C THR A 95 -6.13 24.95 -3.87
N LEU A 96 -6.12 25.69 -2.76
CA LEU A 96 -6.36 25.16 -1.42
C LEU A 96 -7.85 25.19 -1.03
N ALA A 97 -8.73 25.69 -1.90
CA ALA A 97 -10.18 25.76 -1.66
C ALA A 97 -10.80 24.41 -1.29
N ARG A 98 -11.66 24.41 -0.26
CA ARG A 98 -12.31 23.23 0.31
C ARG A 98 -13.83 23.41 0.33
N GLY A 99 -14.46 22.95 -0.75
CA GLY A 99 -15.87 23.18 -1.05
C GLY A 99 -16.00 24.15 -2.21
N LEU A 100 -15.68 23.65 -3.41
CA LEU A 100 -15.62 24.44 -4.64
C LEU A 100 -16.63 23.87 -5.64
N PHE A 101 -17.57 24.71 -6.08
CA PHE A 101 -18.54 24.37 -7.13
C PHE A 101 -18.43 25.37 -8.27
N THR A 102 -18.41 24.86 -9.49
CA THR A 102 -18.18 25.65 -10.71
C THR A 102 -19.20 25.30 -11.78
N ARG A 103 -19.53 26.25 -12.67
CA ARG A 103 -20.39 26.01 -13.84
C ARG A 103 -19.71 26.45 -15.13
N TRP A 104 -20.14 25.83 -16.23
CA TRP A 104 -19.87 26.29 -17.59
C TRP A 104 -21.04 27.14 -18.07
N ILE A 105 -20.73 28.27 -18.71
CA ILE A 105 -21.70 29.15 -19.36
C ILE A 105 -21.33 29.18 -20.85
N PRO A 106 -22.07 28.51 -21.75
CA PRO A 106 -21.77 28.55 -23.17
C PRO A 106 -21.95 29.96 -23.73
N ALA A 107 -21.16 30.31 -24.74
CA ALA A 107 -21.36 31.51 -25.53
C ALA A 107 -22.58 31.33 -26.44
N ARG A 108 -23.24 32.44 -26.80
CA ARG A 108 -24.43 32.41 -27.66
C ARG A 108 -24.10 31.75 -29.01
N GLY A 109 -24.81 30.68 -29.38
CA GLY A 109 -24.53 29.89 -30.58
C GLY A 109 -23.48 28.78 -30.42
N HIS A 110 -22.85 28.64 -29.25
CA HIS A 110 -21.90 27.57 -28.91
C HIS A 110 -22.47 26.58 -27.87
N GLU A 111 -23.79 26.47 -27.78
CA GLU A 111 -24.52 25.64 -26.81
C GLU A 111 -24.22 24.13 -26.95
N ASN A 112 -23.82 23.68 -28.15
CA ASN A 112 -23.46 22.30 -28.45
C ASN A 112 -21.94 22.01 -28.38
N ASP A 113 -21.11 23.03 -28.13
CA ASP A 113 -19.66 22.85 -28.10
C ASP A 113 -19.18 22.18 -26.80
N PRO A 114 -18.07 21.42 -26.82
CA PRO A 114 -17.54 20.78 -25.63
C PRO A 114 -17.21 21.78 -24.50
N GLU A 115 -17.62 21.44 -23.28
CA GLU A 115 -17.31 22.21 -22.07
C GLU A 115 -15.80 22.52 -21.94
N GLY A 116 -15.45 23.80 -21.88
CA GLY A 116 -14.07 24.27 -21.84
C GLY A 116 -13.37 24.44 -23.19
N ALA A 117 -14.09 24.32 -24.32
CA ALA A 117 -13.53 24.63 -25.64
C ALA A 117 -13.17 26.13 -25.76
N PRO A 118 -12.00 26.50 -26.33
CA PRO A 118 -11.57 27.89 -26.44
C PRO A 118 -12.57 28.74 -27.24
N GLY A 119 -13.05 29.83 -26.64
CA GLY A 119 -14.02 30.75 -27.26
C GLY A 119 -15.49 30.31 -27.18
N ALA A 120 -15.77 29.04 -26.88
CA ALA A 120 -17.12 28.48 -26.85
C ALA A 120 -17.95 28.83 -25.60
N GLY A 121 -17.34 29.48 -24.60
CA GLY A 121 -18.01 29.81 -23.33
C GLY A 121 -17.06 30.32 -22.26
N LYS A 122 -17.57 30.41 -21.03
CA LYS A 122 -16.87 30.91 -19.85
C LYS A 122 -17.06 29.96 -18.67
N ASP A 123 -15.98 29.72 -17.93
CA ASP A 123 -16.04 29.06 -16.62
C ASP A 123 -16.31 30.09 -15.50
N GLN A 124 -17.13 29.70 -14.52
CA GLN A 124 -17.43 30.54 -13.36
C GLN A 124 -17.39 29.74 -12.05
N ILE A 125 -16.77 30.31 -11.01
CA ILE A 125 -16.90 29.83 -9.63
C ILE A 125 -18.26 30.25 -9.05
N VAL A 126 -19.08 29.29 -8.64
CA VAL A 126 -20.41 29.54 -8.06
C VAL A 126 -20.40 29.46 -6.54
N VAL A 127 -19.65 28.51 -5.97
CA VAL A 127 -19.49 28.35 -4.52
C VAL A 127 -18.01 28.30 -4.19
N ARG A 128 -17.58 29.15 -3.25
CA ARG A 128 -16.19 29.25 -2.78
C ARG A 128 -16.12 29.09 -1.26
N GLY A 129 -16.01 27.85 -0.79
CA GLY A 129 -15.69 27.55 0.61
C GLY A 129 -14.29 28.06 0.99
N TYR A 130 -13.94 28.01 2.28
CA TYR A 130 -12.61 28.43 2.74
C TYR A 130 -11.50 27.58 2.12
N ASP A 131 -10.27 28.09 2.20
CA ASP A 131 -9.10 27.24 2.02
C ASP A 131 -8.97 26.20 3.15
N LYS A 132 -8.26 25.11 2.87
CA LYS A 132 -7.92 24.11 3.87
C LYS A 132 -6.95 24.69 4.90
N PHE A 133 -7.48 25.06 6.06
CA PHE A 133 -6.69 25.44 7.23
C PHE A 133 -6.37 24.27 8.18
N PHE A 134 -5.19 24.34 8.78
CA PHE A 134 -4.58 23.28 9.57
C PHE A 134 -4.62 23.60 11.08
N ASN A 135 -4.58 22.56 11.91
CA ASN A 135 -4.44 22.71 13.35
C ASN A 135 -3.07 23.30 13.65
N MET A 136 -2.88 23.82 14.87
CA MET A 136 -1.54 23.91 15.43
C MET A 136 -0.80 22.60 15.20
N ASN A 137 0.48 22.68 14.84
CA ASN A 137 1.39 21.53 14.73
C ASN A 137 1.05 20.49 13.63
N GLU A 138 0.01 20.70 12.80
CA GLU A 138 -0.38 19.80 11.70
C GLU A 138 0.47 20.01 10.42
N VAL A 139 1.08 21.20 10.24
CA VAL A 139 1.97 21.56 9.12
C VAL A 139 3.07 22.53 9.58
N LYS A 140 4.20 22.60 8.83
CA LYS A 140 5.39 23.38 9.22
C LYS A 140 5.16 24.89 9.43
N TRP A 141 4.19 25.48 8.74
CA TRP A 141 3.84 26.90 8.87
C TRP A 141 2.76 27.17 9.93
N ASN A 142 2.29 26.14 10.65
CA ASN A 142 1.33 26.23 11.75
C ASN A 142 1.96 25.87 13.12
N THR A 143 3.25 26.14 13.32
CA THR A 143 3.86 26.15 14.66
C THR A 143 3.75 27.55 15.27
N TRP A 144 3.83 27.66 16.61
CA TRP A 144 3.74 28.98 17.27
C TRP A 144 4.82 29.95 16.76
N GLU A 145 6.03 29.45 16.58
CA GLU A 145 7.21 30.19 16.13
C GLU A 145 7.07 30.61 14.65
N ALA A 146 6.49 29.77 13.79
CA ALA A 146 6.23 30.11 12.39
C ALA A 146 5.11 31.16 12.28
N LEU A 147 4.05 31.05 13.09
CA LEU A 147 2.97 32.03 13.12
C LEU A 147 3.46 33.39 13.62
N GLU A 148 4.31 33.43 14.65
CA GLU A 148 4.89 34.67 15.18
C GLU A 148 5.67 35.48 14.13
N ILE A 149 6.39 34.79 13.24
CA ILE A 149 7.15 35.41 12.15
C ILE A 149 6.23 35.75 10.96
N HIS A 150 5.45 34.77 10.48
CA HIS A 150 4.79 34.81 9.17
C HIS A 150 3.32 35.27 9.21
N THR A 151 2.80 35.69 10.37
CA THR A 151 1.46 36.27 10.48
C THR A 151 1.48 37.62 11.19
N THR A 152 0.45 38.42 11.01
CA THR A 152 0.36 39.79 11.53
C THR A 152 -1.04 40.14 12.02
N SER A 153 -1.11 41.05 12.98
CA SER A 153 -2.34 41.56 13.59
C SER A 153 -3.34 42.13 12.57
N PRO A 154 -4.66 42.09 12.85
CA PRO A 154 -5.30 41.51 14.04
C PRO A 154 -5.50 39.99 13.94
N TYR A 155 -5.57 39.33 15.10
CA TYR A 155 -5.91 37.92 15.25
C TYR A 155 -7.35 37.78 15.76
N THR A 156 -8.31 37.48 14.88
CA THR A 156 -9.70 37.25 15.29
C THR A 156 -9.97 35.76 15.50
N LEU A 157 -10.21 35.37 16.74
CA LEU A 157 -10.59 34.02 17.15
C LEU A 157 -12.11 33.90 17.13
N SER A 158 -12.66 33.31 16.07
CA SER A 158 -14.08 32.91 16.03
C SER A 158 -14.27 31.52 16.65
N LEU A 159 -15.36 31.32 17.40
CA LEU A 159 -15.72 30.01 17.93
C LEU A 159 -15.80 28.96 16.81
N LYS A 160 -15.24 27.78 17.06
CA LYS A 160 -15.34 26.67 16.13
C LYS A 160 -16.59 25.82 16.44
N SER A 161 -17.75 26.26 15.96
CA SER A 161 -19.01 25.50 15.99
C SER A 161 -18.84 24.06 15.50
N ASN A 162 -19.72 23.17 15.96
CA ASN A 162 -19.56 21.72 15.93
C ASN A 162 -20.75 21.08 15.22
N GLY A 163 -20.84 21.29 13.90
CA GLY A 163 -21.96 20.83 13.09
C GLY A 163 -21.51 20.36 11.71
N CYS A 164 -22.31 20.70 10.69
CA CYS A 164 -21.93 20.51 9.29
C CYS A 164 -21.89 21.82 8.51
N ILE A 165 -20.88 21.97 7.65
CA ILE A 165 -20.70 23.18 6.84
C ILE A 165 -21.70 23.24 5.68
N ILE A 166 -22.42 24.36 5.61
CA ILE A 166 -23.38 24.74 4.58
C ILE A 166 -22.85 25.97 3.83
N PHE A 167 -22.90 25.91 2.51
CA PHE A 167 -22.62 27.04 1.63
C PHE A 167 -23.90 27.51 0.97
N MET A 168 -24.08 28.83 0.91
CA MET A 168 -25.20 29.49 0.24
C MET A 168 -24.63 30.49 -0.78
N ALA A 169 -25.05 30.39 -2.03
CA ALA A 169 -24.59 31.28 -3.10
C ALA A 169 -25.68 31.44 -4.17
N ALA A 170 -25.63 32.53 -4.93
CA ALA A 170 -26.66 32.85 -5.92
C ALA A 170 -26.21 32.51 -7.36
N LEU A 171 -27.03 31.77 -8.11
CA LEU A 171 -26.79 31.48 -9.54
C LEU A 171 -27.16 32.67 -10.43
N THR A 172 -28.21 33.38 -10.05
CA THR A 172 -28.77 34.59 -10.67
C THR A 172 -29.27 35.50 -9.54
N PRO A 173 -29.73 36.73 -9.80
CA PRO A 173 -30.25 37.61 -8.76
C PRO A 173 -31.47 37.08 -7.98
N THR A 174 -32.15 36.04 -8.45
CA THR A 174 -33.33 35.46 -7.77
C THR A 174 -33.08 34.01 -7.31
N GLU A 175 -32.17 33.27 -7.96
CA GLU A 175 -31.99 31.84 -7.71
C GLU A 175 -30.82 31.57 -6.77
N LEU A 176 -31.14 31.01 -5.60
CA LEU A 176 -30.18 30.56 -4.61
C LEU A 176 -29.84 29.07 -4.81
N ILE A 177 -28.61 28.68 -4.52
CA ILE A 177 -28.22 27.31 -4.22
C ILE A 177 -27.73 27.17 -2.79
N VAL A 178 -28.15 26.08 -2.15
CA VAL A 178 -27.66 25.65 -0.84
C VAL A 178 -26.93 24.32 -1.03
N THR A 179 -25.65 24.25 -0.65
CA THR A 179 -24.86 23.03 -0.73
C THR A 179 -24.28 22.64 0.61
N SER A 180 -24.17 21.33 0.83
CA SER A 180 -23.23 20.80 1.79
C SER A 180 -21.81 20.86 1.21
N LYS A 181 -20.80 20.53 2.00
CA LYS A 181 -19.38 20.54 1.61
C LYS A 181 -19.07 20.04 0.18
N HIS A 182 -19.73 18.96 -0.29
CA HIS A 182 -19.44 18.29 -1.58
C HIS A 182 -20.70 17.78 -2.31
N ALA A 183 -21.91 18.16 -1.86
CA ALA A 183 -23.17 17.68 -2.43
C ALA A 183 -24.27 18.75 -2.43
N LEU A 184 -25.07 18.72 -3.49
CA LEU A 184 -26.27 19.52 -3.74
C LEU A 184 -27.48 18.58 -3.74
N GLY A 185 -28.61 19.02 -3.18
CA GLY A 185 -29.89 18.30 -3.25
C GLY A 185 -29.93 16.98 -2.48
N GLU A 186 -30.80 16.07 -2.94
CA GLU A 186 -31.02 14.75 -2.38
C GLU A 186 -29.81 13.81 -2.55
N ILE A 187 -29.68 12.84 -1.65
CA ILE A 187 -28.62 11.82 -1.67
C ILE A 187 -29.28 10.45 -1.55
N GLU A 188 -29.01 9.56 -2.52
CA GLU A 188 -29.50 8.18 -2.51
C GLU A 188 -29.19 7.50 -1.16
N GLY A 189 -30.25 7.09 -0.44
CA GLY A 189 -30.15 6.39 0.84
C GLY A 189 -30.20 7.27 2.10
N ALA A 190 -30.31 8.59 1.98
CA ALA A 190 -30.61 9.50 3.11
C ALA A 190 -32.06 10.00 3.04
N SER A 191 -32.70 10.23 4.18
CA SER A 191 -34.08 10.75 4.26
C SER A 191 -34.15 12.26 3.97
N VAL A 192 -33.20 13.03 4.50
CA VAL A 192 -32.99 14.46 4.24
C VAL A 192 -31.49 14.69 4.19
N SER A 193 -30.98 15.39 3.17
CA SER A 193 -29.55 15.71 3.08
C SER A 193 -29.17 16.92 3.94
N HIS A 194 -27.89 17.04 4.32
CA HIS A 194 -27.38 18.24 5.02
C HIS A 194 -27.67 19.53 4.24
N ALA A 195 -27.68 19.48 2.90
CA ALA A 195 -28.02 20.63 2.07
C ALA A 195 -29.50 21.02 2.21
N GLN A 196 -30.41 20.04 2.18
CA GLN A 196 -31.86 20.25 2.36
C GLN A 196 -32.18 20.77 3.77
N ARG A 197 -31.64 20.17 4.84
CA ARG A 197 -31.84 20.69 6.21
C ARG A 197 -31.22 22.08 6.39
N GLY A 198 -30.09 22.37 5.74
CA GLY A 198 -29.54 23.72 5.69
C GLY A 198 -30.50 24.71 5.03
N GLU A 199 -31.14 24.33 3.92
CA GLU A 199 -32.12 25.15 3.21
C GLU A 199 -33.42 25.36 4.02
N GLU A 200 -33.93 24.33 4.70
CA GLU A 200 -35.06 24.43 5.65
C GLU A 200 -34.77 25.42 6.79
N TRP A 201 -33.53 25.44 7.31
CA TRP A 201 -33.13 26.40 8.35
C TRP A 201 -32.92 27.81 7.82
N LEU A 202 -32.44 27.95 6.59
CA LEU A 202 -32.36 29.25 5.93
C LEU A 202 -33.76 29.87 5.78
N GLU A 203 -34.76 29.11 5.34
CA GLU A 203 -36.15 29.62 5.25
C GLU A 203 -36.69 30.10 6.61
N LYS A 204 -36.42 29.36 7.68
CA LYS A 204 -36.82 29.76 9.04
C LYS A 204 -36.16 31.07 9.45
N HIS A 205 -34.84 31.19 9.26
CA HIS A 205 -34.07 32.40 9.62
C HIS A 205 -34.54 33.63 8.84
N LEU A 206 -34.69 33.51 7.52
CA LEU A 206 -35.19 34.60 6.66
C LEU A 206 -36.62 35.02 7.05
N LYS A 207 -37.51 34.05 7.31
CA LYS A 207 -38.88 34.31 7.74
C LYS A 207 -38.94 35.01 9.10
N ASN A 208 -38.05 34.69 10.03
CA ASN A 208 -37.99 35.34 11.35
C ASN A 208 -37.64 36.84 11.27
N VAL A 209 -36.89 37.26 10.24
CA VAL A 209 -36.58 38.69 9.97
C VAL A 209 -37.45 39.32 8.88
N GLY A 210 -38.48 38.61 8.39
CA GLY A 210 -39.41 39.11 7.37
C GLY A 210 -38.84 39.24 5.96
N LYS A 211 -37.73 38.56 5.66
CA LYS A 211 -37.05 38.58 4.35
C LYS A 211 -37.30 37.31 3.53
N THR A 212 -36.99 37.37 2.24
CA THR A 212 -37.20 36.31 1.26
C THR A 212 -35.88 35.68 0.76
N LYS A 213 -35.99 34.48 0.17
CA LYS A 213 -34.87 33.81 -0.53
C LYS A 213 -34.37 34.60 -1.74
N GLU A 214 -35.26 35.29 -2.46
CA GLU A 214 -34.93 36.08 -3.65
C GLU A 214 -34.10 37.31 -3.28
N GLU A 215 -34.47 38.04 -2.22
CA GLU A 215 -33.66 39.15 -1.70
C GLU A 215 -32.27 38.66 -1.24
N PHE A 216 -32.21 37.50 -0.58
CA PHE A 216 -30.93 36.92 -0.14
C PHE A 216 -30.05 36.51 -1.32
N ALA A 217 -30.64 35.88 -2.34
CA ALA A 217 -29.95 35.55 -3.59
C ALA A 217 -29.43 36.83 -4.26
N LYS A 218 -30.24 37.88 -4.36
CA LYS A 218 -29.87 39.17 -4.95
C LYS A 218 -28.65 39.77 -4.26
N THR A 219 -28.67 39.88 -2.92
CA THR A 219 -27.54 40.46 -2.17
C THR A 219 -26.26 39.63 -2.29
N LEU A 220 -26.34 38.29 -2.28
CA LEU A 220 -25.18 37.44 -2.52
C LEU A 220 -24.67 37.53 -3.97
N PHE A 221 -25.56 37.70 -4.94
CA PHE A 221 -25.20 37.87 -6.34
C PHE A 221 -24.49 39.19 -6.58
N GLU A 222 -25.09 40.32 -6.17
CA GLU A 222 -24.57 41.68 -6.35
C GLU A 222 -23.21 41.87 -5.67
N ARG A 223 -23.02 41.29 -4.47
CA ARG A 223 -21.72 41.33 -3.74
C ARG A 223 -20.73 40.25 -4.19
N ASN A 224 -21.12 39.34 -5.09
CA ASN A 224 -20.33 38.20 -5.55
C ASN A 224 -19.82 37.26 -4.42
N LEU A 225 -20.68 36.96 -3.44
CA LEU A 225 -20.33 36.23 -2.22
C LEU A 225 -20.85 34.79 -2.20
N THR A 226 -20.13 33.95 -1.44
CA THR A 226 -20.62 32.69 -0.86
C THR A 226 -20.76 32.90 0.65
N ALA A 227 -21.97 32.81 1.18
CA ALA A 227 -22.20 32.73 2.62
C ALA A 227 -21.87 31.33 3.15
N VAL A 228 -21.18 31.28 4.28
CA VAL A 228 -20.67 30.05 4.89
C VAL A 228 -21.14 29.97 6.34
N ALA A 229 -21.94 28.95 6.62
CA ALA A 229 -22.52 28.69 7.94
C ALA A 229 -22.26 27.25 8.39
N GLU A 230 -22.29 27.03 9.70
CA GLU A 230 -22.30 25.70 10.31
C GLU A 230 -23.72 25.42 10.78
N LEU A 231 -24.38 24.41 10.19
CA LEU A 231 -25.66 23.91 10.67
C LEU A 231 -25.42 23.09 11.93
N CYS A 232 -26.00 23.56 13.04
CA CYS A 232 -25.96 22.92 14.35
C CYS A 232 -27.40 22.57 14.75
N ASP A 233 -27.79 21.30 14.62
CA ASP A 233 -29.16 20.83 14.86
C ASP A 233 -29.13 19.39 15.39
N ASP A 234 -29.16 19.23 16.72
CA ASP A 234 -29.15 17.93 17.38
C ASP A 234 -30.40 17.09 17.05
N SER A 235 -31.50 17.72 16.59
CA SER A 235 -32.67 17.02 16.07
C SER A 235 -32.46 16.45 14.66
N PHE A 236 -31.36 16.80 14.00
CA PHE A 236 -30.93 16.30 12.69
C PHE A 236 -29.74 15.34 12.79
N GLU A 237 -28.63 15.78 13.37
CA GLU A 237 -27.44 14.96 13.62
C GLU A 237 -26.72 15.50 14.87
N GLU A 238 -26.63 14.70 15.94
CA GLU A 238 -25.78 15.03 17.08
C GLU A 238 -24.30 14.83 16.73
N HIS A 239 -23.49 15.85 17.03
CA HIS A 239 -22.05 15.82 16.82
C HIS A 239 -21.29 15.44 18.10
N VAL A 240 -20.66 16.41 18.78
CA VAL A 240 -19.87 16.20 20.01
C VAL A 240 -20.35 17.15 21.12
N LEU A 241 -20.75 18.36 20.78
CA LEU A 241 -21.30 19.34 21.72
C LEU A 241 -22.82 19.43 21.57
N PRO A 242 -23.59 19.49 22.68
CA PRO A 242 -25.01 19.75 22.62
C PRO A 242 -25.28 21.21 22.26
N TYR A 243 -26.36 21.44 21.51
CA TYR A 243 -26.88 22.76 21.19
C TYR A 243 -28.19 23.02 21.94
N SER A 244 -28.32 24.19 22.55
CA SER A 244 -29.60 24.63 23.10
C SER A 244 -30.60 24.91 21.97
N GLN A 245 -31.89 24.90 22.29
CA GLN A 245 -32.94 25.19 21.30
C GLN A 245 -32.79 26.58 20.66
N GLU A 246 -32.24 27.55 21.41
CA GLU A 246 -31.93 28.90 20.93
C GLU A 246 -30.70 28.95 20.01
N MET A 247 -29.72 28.08 20.25
CA MET A 247 -28.50 27.95 19.45
C MET A 247 -28.61 26.89 18.34
N THR A 248 -29.82 26.40 18.07
CA THR A 248 -30.11 25.41 17.03
C THR A 248 -30.44 26.11 15.71
N GLY A 249 -29.70 25.81 14.65
CA GLY A 249 -29.87 26.37 13.31
C GLY A 249 -28.54 26.65 12.59
N LEU A 250 -28.56 27.58 11.62
CA LEU A 250 -27.36 28.02 10.90
C LEU A 250 -26.60 29.09 11.67
N HIS A 251 -25.35 28.79 12.04
CA HIS A 251 -24.37 29.72 12.60
C HIS A 251 -23.54 30.32 11.48
N LEU A 252 -23.74 31.59 11.12
CA LEU A 252 -22.95 32.21 10.07
C LEU A 252 -21.55 32.54 10.61
N HIS A 253 -20.52 32.08 9.89
CA HIS A 253 -19.12 32.33 10.26
C HIS A 253 -18.28 32.88 9.11
N GLY A 254 -18.78 33.04 7.88
CA GLY A 254 -18.06 33.85 6.89
C GLY A 254 -18.80 34.14 5.60
N LEU A 255 -18.20 35.05 4.85
CA LEU A 255 -18.65 35.54 3.56
C LEU A 255 -17.42 35.58 2.66
N ASN A 256 -17.31 34.60 1.76
CA ASN A 256 -16.15 34.46 0.88
C ASN A 256 -16.45 35.04 -0.49
N GLU A 257 -15.49 35.77 -1.09
CA GLU A 257 -15.62 36.17 -2.48
C GLU A 257 -15.51 34.96 -3.42
N ARG A 258 -16.32 34.95 -4.48
CA ARG A 258 -16.25 33.93 -5.53
C ARG A 258 -15.14 34.28 -6.53
N ARG A 259 -13.91 33.91 -6.18
CA ARG A 259 -12.69 34.06 -6.99
C ARG A 259 -11.64 32.99 -6.65
N VAL A 260 -10.57 32.92 -7.45
CA VAL A 260 -9.45 31.96 -7.28
C VAL A 260 -8.74 32.14 -5.94
N GLU A 261 -8.25 33.35 -5.63
CA GLU A 261 -7.53 33.62 -4.37
C GLU A 261 -8.49 33.54 -3.17
N PHE A 262 -7.93 33.33 -1.97
CA PHE A 262 -8.73 33.35 -0.76
C PHE A 262 -8.95 34.77 -0.26
N SER A 263 -10.19 35.25 -0.40
CA SER A 263 -10.67 36.49 0.20
C SER A 263 -11.98 36.23 0.93
N THR A 264 -12.08 36.78 2.14
CA THR A 264 -13.24 36.66 3.05
C THR A 264 -13.43 37.99 3.77
N LEU A 265 -14.68 38.34 4.05
CA LEU A 265 -15.01 39.59 4.72
C LEU A 265 -14.61 39.60 6.20
N GLY A 266 -14.52 40.81 6.77
CA GLY A 266 -14.20 41.01 8.18
C GLY A 266 -15.22 40.34 9.11
N ASN A 267 -14.80 40.00 10.34
CA ASN A 267 -15.70 39.38 11.31
C ASN A 267 -16.94 40.25 11.58
N ASP A 268 -16.76 41.56 11.63
CA ASP A 268 -17.84 42.49 11.99
C ASP A 268 -18.85 42.64 10.83
N GLU A 269 -18.40 42.58 9.58
CA GLU A 269 -19.27 42.45 8.41
C GLU A 269 -20.07 41.14 8.43
N VAL A 270 -19.44 40.04 8.84
CA VAL A 270 -20.09 38.73 8.97
C VAL A 270 -21.12 38.74 10.10
N VAL A 271 -20.83 39.39 11.24
CA VAL A 271 -21.78 39.55 12.35
C VAL A 271 -22.94 40.48 11.96
N ALA A 272 -22.66 41.59 11.28
CA ALA A 272 -23.69 42.50 10.77
C ALA A 272 -24.62 41.77 9.79
N PHE A 273 -24.07 41.07 8.80
CA PHE A 273 -24.83 40.29 7.84
C PHE A 273 -25.60 39.12 8.50
N ALA A 274 -25.02 38.46 9.51
CA ALA A 274 -25.73 37.45 10.28
C ALA A 274 -27.00 38.01 10.93
N ARG A 275 -26.90 39.15 11.62
CA ARG A 275 -28.04 39.86 12.22
C ARG A 275 -29.06 40.32 11.17
N GLU A 276 -28.57 40.88 10.07
CA GLU A 276 -29.39 41.43 8.98
C GLU A 276 -30.24 40.36 8.26
N TRP A 277 -29.82 39.09 8.29
CA TRP A 277 -30.47 37.97 7.59
C TRP A 277 -30.97 36.86 8.54
N GLY A 278 -30.98 37.11 9.85
CA GLY A 278 -31.56 36.21 10.87
C GLY A 278 -30.72 34.99 11.23
N PHE A 279 -29.44 34.93 10.83
CA PHE A 279 -28.53 33.85 11.22
C PHE A 279 -28.06 33.99 12.66
N ILE A 280 -27.68 32.85 13.26
CA ILE A 280 -27.01 32.84 14.56
C ILE A 280 -25.58 33.37 14.38
N THR A 281 -25.20 34.36 15.20
CA THR A 281 -23.88 34.99 15.13
C THR A 281 -22.82 34.12 15.79
N THR A 282 -21.73 33.82 15.09
CA THR A 282 -20.58 33.13 15.70
C THR A 282 -19.83 34.08 16.62
N ALA A 283 -19.76 33.80 17.92
CA ALA A 283 -19.02 34.65 18.87
C ALA A 283 -17.51 34.64 18.56
N ALA A 284 -16.88 35.81 18.68
CA ALA A 284 -15.46 36.00 18.41
C ALA A 284 -14.80 36.94 19.43
N ILE A 285 -13.47 36.92 19.45
CA ILE A 285 -12.61 37.87 20.16
C ILE A 285 -11.43 38.23 19.26
N THR A 286 -11.01 39.50 19.26
CA THR A 286 -9.84 39.96 18.52
C THR A 286 -8.69 40.23 19.50
N LEU A 287 -7.51 39.73 19.17
CA LEU A 287 -6.26 39.89 19.93
C LEU A 287 -5.18 40.45 19.01
N ASN A 288 -4.19 41.15 19.56
CA ASN A 288 -3.20 41.88 18.79
C ASN A 288 -1.91 41.08 18.58
N THR A 289 -1.57 40.16 19.48
CA THR A 289 -0.36 39.33 19.36
C THR A 289 -0.64 37.83 19.37
N ILE A 290 0.21 37.06 18.70
CA ILE A 290 0.13 35.58 18.74
C ILE A 290 0.37 35.03 20.17
N GLU A 291 1.09 35.78 21.02
CA GLU A 291 1.32 35.42 22.41
C GLU A 291 0.03 35.55 23.24
N GLU A 292 -0.77 36.59 23.01
CA GLU A 292 -2.13 36.71 23.57
C GLU A 292 -3.02 35.56 23.10
N VAL A 293 -3.02 35.25 21.78
CA VAL A 293 -3.77 34.11 21.21
C VAL A 293 -3.43 32.81 21.95
N LYS A 294 -2.15 32.57 22.21
CA LYS A 294 -1.67 31.41 22.96
C LYS A 294 -2.14 31.44 24.42
N LYS A 295 -1.86 32.50 25.17
CA LYS A 295 -2.25 32.64 26.59
C LYS A 295 -3.77 32.49 26.78
N PHE A 296 -4.56 33.09 25.89
CA PHE A 296 -6.01 32.98 25.88
C PHE A 296 -6.48 31.54 25.62
N THR A 297 -5.97 30.90 24.57
CA THR A 297 -6.39 29.52 24.23
C THR A 297 -5.90 28.48 25.23
N ASP A 298 -4.71 28.64 25.82
CA ASP A 298 -4.22 27.81 26.94
C ASP A 298 -5.09 27.94 28.19
N LYS A 299 -5.66 29.13 28.45
CA LYS A 299 -6.62 29.36 29.54
C LYS A 299 -7.95 28.64 29.26
N VAL A 300 -8.55 28.87 28.09
CA VAL A 300 -9.83 28.25 27.71
C VAL A 300 -9.72 26.72 27.62
N ALA A 301 -8.57 26.19 27.18
CA ALA A 301 -8.31 24.75 27.16
C ALA A 301 -8.39 24.11 28.56
N LYS A 302 -7.90 24.80 29.60
CA LYS A 302 -7.95 24.34 31.00
C LYS A 302 -9.34 24.46 31.61
N GLU A 303 -10.09 25.51 31.26
CA GLU A 303 -11.46 25.73 31.72
C GLU A 303 -12.48 24.84 30.99
N GLY A 304 -12.15 24.35 29.79
CA GLY A 304 -13.02 23.57 28.91
C GLY A 304 -14.23 24.33 28.37
N LYS A 305 -14.33 25.63 28.71
CA LYS A 305 -15.48 26.50 28.45
C LYS A 305 -15.06 27.92 28.13
N TRP A 306 -15.87 28.63 27.34
CA TRP A 306 -15.76 30.06 27.14
C TRP A 306 -17.15 30.69 27.21
N ARG A 307 -17.30 31.82 27.92
CA ARG A 307 -18.60 32.49 28.17
C ARG A 307 -19.70 31.57 28.74
N GLY A 308 -19.30 30.51 29.46
CA GLY A 308 -20.19 29.50 30.05
C GLY A 308 -20.48 28.28 29.17
N GLU A 309 -20.26 28.38 27.86
CA GLU A 309 -20.47 27.31 26.88
C GLU A 309 -19.24 26.41 26.75
N ALA A 310 -19.43 25.13 26.42
CA ALA A 310 -18.33 24.21 26.13
C ALA A 310 -17.83 24.40 24.69
N VAL A 311 -16.51 24.37 24.48
CA VAL A 311 -15.87 24.82 23.23
C VAL A 311 -14.90 23.76 22.70
N GLU A 312 -15.08 23.26 21.46
CA GLU A 312 -14.12 22.34 20.82
C GLU A 312 -12.79 23.03 20.44
N GLY A 313 -12.83 24.36 20.29
CA GLY A 313 -11.69 25.19 19.93
C GLY A 313 -12.09 26.47 19.20
N PHE A 314 -11.10 27.13 18.59
CA PHE A 314 -11.25 28.36 17.83
C PHE A 314 -10.70 28.22 16.41
N VAL A 315 -11.28 28.98 15.47
CA VAL A 315 -10.67 29.28 14.17
C VAL A 315 -10.13 30.70 14.25
N VAL A 316 -8.81 30.83 14.11
CA VAL A 316 -8.09 32.10 14.17
C VAL A 316 -7.90 32.63 12.75
N ARG A 317 -8.27 33.89 12.55
CA ARG A 317 -8.17 34.63 11.29
C ARG A 317 -7.12 35.71 11.45
N THR A 318 -6.21 35.82 10.48
CA THR A 318 -5.07 36.73 10.48
C THR A 318 -4.67 37.01 9.03
N LYS A 319 -3.65 37.84 8.81
CA LYS A 319 -3.00 38.01 7.50
C LYS A 319 -1.59 37.44 7.51
N VAL A 320 -1.08 37.08 6.32
CA VAL A 320 0.32 36.68 6.12
C VAL A 320 1.23 37.91 6.20
N SER A 321 2.34 37.79 6.91
CA SER A 321 3.37 38.83 7.02
C SER A 321 4.33 38.79 5.83
N ASP A 322 4.93 39.92 5.50
CA ASP A 322 6.05 40.07 4.56
C ASP A 322 7.43 39.79 5.19
N ARG A 323 7.48 39.42 6.47
CA ARG A 323 8.72 39.21 7.23
C ARG A 323 9.51 38.01 6.66
N PRO A 324 10.84 38.13 6.48
CA PRO A 324 11.66 37.06 5.92
C PRO A 324 11.76 35.87 6.89
N PRO A 325 11.95 34.63 6.39
CA PRO A 325 12.21 33.45 7.20
C PRO A 325 13.36 33.64 8.21
N GLN A 326 13.14 33.24 9.46
CA GLN A 326 14.14 33.31 10.54
C GLN A 326 14.54 31.91 11.01
N LEU A 327 15.66 31.81 11.72
CA LEU A 327 16.11 30.55 12.34
C LEU A 327 15.31 30.26 13.61
N VAL A 328 14.36 29.33 13.52
CA VAL A 328 13.56 28.83 14.64
C VAL A 328 14.11 27.50 15.15
N GLN A 329 13.68 27.09 16.34
CA GLN A 329 13.97 25.77 16.86
C GLN A 329 13.34 24.70 15.94
N ALA A 330 14.13 23.71 15.54
CA ALA A 330 13.67 22.71 14.58
C ALA A 330 12.58 21.82 15.18
N TYR A 331 11.57 21.56 14.38
CA TYR A 331 10.29 21.03 14.83
C TYR A 331 10.04 19.66 14.19
N ARG A 332 9.46 18.71 14.95
CA ARG A 332 9.25 17.35 14.45
C ARG A 332 7.89 16.72 14.75
N GLY A 333 7.44 15.95 13.76
CA GLY A 333 6.20 15.20 13.81
C GLY A 333 4.95 16.07 13.93
N THR A 334 3.80 15.42 13.98
CA THR A 334 2.48 16.06 14.15
C THR A 334 2.10 16.25 15.63
N ARG A 335 3.06 16.12 16.57
CA ARG A 335 2.81 15.97 18.02
C ARG A 335 3.46 17.01 18.95
N GLY A 336 4.15 18.02 18.43
CA GLY A 336 4.65 19.14 19.25
C GLY A 336 6.11 19.04 19.73
N GLU A 337 6.86 18.01 19.32
CA GLU A 337 8.19 17.77 19.87
C GLU A 337 9.24 18.73 19.28
N ARG A 338 9.88 19.49 20.18
CA ARG A 338 10.94 20.46 19.89
C ARG A 338 12.30 19.78 19.96
N ILE A 339 13.16 20.00 18.96
CA ILE A 339 14.55 19.53 19.00
C ILE A 339 15.40 20.61 19.67
N ALA A 340 15.95 20.35 20.86
CA ALA A 340 16.80 21.29 21.60
C ALA A 340 17.98 21.81 20.75
N ASP A 341 18.66 20.89 20.07
CA ASP A 341 20.01 21.12 19.55
C ASP A 341 20.05 21.47 18.05
N LYS A 342 18.90 21.71 17.43
CA LYS A 342 18.80 21.98 15.99
C LYS A 342 17.93 23.19 15.72
N LYS A 343 18.39 24.06 14.83
CA LYS A 343 17.61 25.18 14.26
C LYS A 343 17.34 24.91 12.78
N GLU A 344 16.18 25.35 12.29
CA GLU A 344 15.83 25.33 10.86
C GLU A 344 15.21 26.68 10.47
N GLN A 345 15.15 26.99 9.17
CA GLN A 345 14.43 28.18 8.71
C GLN A 345 12.92 27.96 8.86
N SER A 346 12.24 28.92 9.49
CA SER A 346 10.78 28.97 9.59
C SER A 346 10.15 28.87 8.19
N THR A 347 9.19 27.97 8.00
CA THR A 347 8.50 27.83 6.72
C THR A 347 7.35 28.85 6.63
N PRO A 348 7.32 29.75 5.65
CA PRO A 348 6.15 30.62 5.42
C PRO A 348 4.94 29.79 4.95
N PRO A 349 3.71 30.27 5.20
CA PRO A 349 2.52 29.64 4.64
C PRO A 349 2.48 29.82 3.10
N PRO A 350 1.75 28.95 2.37
CA PRO A 350 1.75 28.92 0.90
C PRO A 350 0.84 30.01 0.28
N TYR A 351 1.03 31.26 0.70
CA TYR A 351 0.23 32.42 0.31
C TYR A 351 1.11 33.68 0.22
N ASP A 352 0.74 34.61 -0.64
CA ASP A 352 1.45 35.89 -0.78
C ASP A 352 1.25 36.78 0.47
N PRO A 353 2.23 37.63 0.83
CA PRO A 353 2.09 38.59 1.92
C PRO A 353 0.82 39.45 1.82
N GLY A 354 0.18 39.70 2.96
CA GLY A 354 -1.11 40.40 3.04
C GLY A 354 -2.34 39.52 2.78
N SER A 355 -2.18 38.30 2.25
CA SER A 355 -3.29 37.36 2.05
C SER A 355 -3.98 36.95 3.34
N THR A 356 -5.28 36.62 3.25
CA THR A 356 -6.04 36.05 4.36
C THR A 356 -5.49 34.69 4.75
N PHE A 357 -5.18 34.50 6.03
CA PHE A 357 -4.65 33.24 6.55
C PHE A 357 -5.43 32.75 7.77
N PHE A 358 -5.86 31.49 7.73
CA PHE A 358 -6.63 30.84 8.79
C PHE A 358 -5.83 29.68 9.38
N PHE A 359 -5.91 29.52 10.70
CA PHE A 359 -5.50 28.31 11.40
C PHE A 359 -6.53 27.96 12.48
N LYS A 360 -6.51 26.71 12.97
CA LYS A 360 -7.42 26.26 14.03
C LYS A 360 -6.64 25.83 15.27
N ILE A 361 -7.16 26.16 16.44
CA ILE A 361 -6.68 25.66 17.73
C ILE A 361 -7.80 24.81 18.28
N LYS A 362 -7.61 23.49 18.30
CA LYS A 362 -8.55 22.54 18.90
C LYS A 362 -8.07 22.11 20.27
N PHE A 363 -9.00 21.96 21.20
CA PHE A 363 -8.73 21.29 22.47
C PHE A 363 -8.91 19.79 22.27
N GLU A 364 -7.94 19.01 22.73
CA GLU A 364 -7.98 17.55 22.57
C GLU A 364 -8.98 16.94 23.55
N GLU A 365 -8.96 17.38 24.81
CA GLU A 365 -9.80 16.84 25.87
C GLU A 365 -10.95 17.77 26.26
N PRO A 366 -12.14 17.22 26.63
CA PRO A 366 -12.52 15.78 26.58
C PRO A 366 -13.02 15.32 25.19
N TYR A 367 -12.86 16.14 24.15
CA TYR A 367 -13.53 15.98 22.84
C TYR A 367 -13.04 14.80 22.01
N LEU A 368 -11.77 14.42 22.12
CA LEU A 368 -11.19 13.25 21.48
C LEU A 368 -11.81 11.96 22.06
N MET A 369 -11.85 11.85 23.39
CA MET A 369 -12.48 10.73 24.09
C MET A 369 -13.97 10.57 23.72
N TYR A 370 -14.73 11.67 23.62
CA TYR A 370 -16.13 11.61 23.17
C TYR A 370 -16.29 11.13 21.72
N ARG A 371 -15.33 11.44 20.83
CA ARG A 371 -15.30 10.88 19.46
C ARG A 371 -14.97 9.39 19.47
N GLU A 372 -14.02 8.95 20.29
CA GLU A 372 -13.70 7.52 20.47
C GLU A 372 -14.94 6.73 20.91
N TRP A 373 -15.71 7.25 21.87
CA TRP A 373 -16.94 6.64 22.36
C TRP A 373 -18.04 6.55 21.29
N ARG A 374 -18.27 7.62 20.49
CA ARG A 374 -19.18 7.62 19.32
C ARG A 374 -18.80 6.51 18.34
N GLU A 375 -17.52 6.42 17.98
CA GLU A 375 -17.03 5.47 16.98
C GLU A 375 -16.97 4.02 17.48
N ILE A 376 -16.69 3.78 18.77
CA ILE A 376 -16.81 2.44 19.38
C ILE A 376 -18.26 1.98 19.31
N THR A 377 -19.20 2.81 19.75
CA THR A 377 -20.63 2.46 19.81
C THR A 377 -21.19 2.15 18.42
N LYS A 378 -20.88 2.98 17.41
CA LYS A 378 -21.26 2.71 16.01
C LYS A 378 -20.71 1.38 15.50
N LYS A 379 -19.47 1.02 15.82
CA LYS A 379 -18.87 -0.26 15.42
C LYS A 379 -19.48 -1.45 16.15
N MET A 380 -19.79 -1.32 17.45
CA MET A 380 -20.43 -2.38 18.25
C MET A 380 -21.86 -2.65 17.78
N LEU A 381 -22.66 -1.61 17.53
CA LEU A 381 -24.00 -1.76 16.93
C LEU A 381 -23.92 -2.39 15.53
N ALA A 382 -22.93 -2.02 14.71
CA ALA A 382 -22.73 -2.62 13.39
C ALA A 382 -22.23 -4.09 13.44
N ALA A 383 -21.62 -4.52 14.55
CA ALA A 383 -21.26 -5.90 14.80
C ALA A 383 -22.43 -6.71 15.36
N ASP A 384 -23.25 -6.11 16.24
CA ASP A 384 -24.46 -6.72 16.79
C ASP A 384 -25.52 -7.00 15.70
N ASN A 385 -25.75 -6.03 14.81
CA ASN A 385 -26.57 -6.20 13.60
C ASN A 385 -26.10 -7.35 12.67
N LYS A 386 -24.89 -7.87 12.86
CA LYS A 386 -24.32 -9.02 12.13
C LYS A 386 -24.26 -10.31 12.96
N GLY A 387 -24.77 -10.30 14.19
CA GLY A 387 -24.68 -11.39 15.16
C GLY A 387 -23.26 -11.63 15.69
N GLN A 388 -22.38 -10.62 15.64
CA GLN A 388 -20.94 -10.76 15.90
C GLN A 388 -20.46 -10.08 17.18
N LEU A 389 -21.35 -9.49 18.00
CA LEU A 389 -20.98 -8.71 19.19
C LEU A 389 -20.04 -9.46 20.14
N ARG A 390 -20.36 -10.71 20.51
CA ARG A 390 -19.52 -11.55 21.41
C ARG A 390 -18.12 -11.90 20.85
N GLY A 391 -17.87 -11.67 19.56
CA GLY A 391 -16.57 -11.82 18.91
C GLY A 391 -15.91 -10.50 18.51
N PHE A 392 -16.59 -9.37 18.72
CA PHE A 392 -16.09 -8.05 18.39
C PHE A 392 -15.18 -7.54 19.51
N LYS A 393 -13.95 -7.17 19.15
CA LYS A 393 -13.03 -6.46 20.05
C LYS A 393 -12.64 -5.14 19.39
N PRO A 394 -12.86 -3.98 20.05
CA PRO A 394 -12.26 -2.73 19.63
C PRO A 394 -10.72 -2.88 19.59
N SER A 395 -10.04 -2.14 18.71
CA SER A 395 -8.57 -2.18 18.66
C SER A 395 -7.98 -1.59 19.94
N ALA A 396 -6.92 -2.23 20.46
CA ALA A 396 -6.25 -1.80 21.69
C ALA A 396 -5.76 -0.34 21.67
N TYR A 397 -5.49 0.22 20.48
CA TYR A 397 -5.21 1.64 20.30
C TYR A 397 -6.31 2.58 20.85
N ILE A 398 -7.58 2.22 20.69
CA ILE A 398 -8.72 3.04 21.17
C ILE A 398 -9.00 2.75 22.65
N LEU A 399 -8.66 1.55 23.13
CA LEU A 399 -8.85 1.12 24.53
C LEU A 399 -7.71 1.51 25.48
N ARG A 400 -6.86 2.47 25.09
CA ARG A 400 -5.75 2.97 25.94
C ARG A 400 -6.24 3.53 27.28
N ARG A 401 -7.38 4.23 27.27
CA ARG A 401 -7.92 4.94 28.44
C ARG A 401 -8.78 4.04 29.32
N PRO A 402 -8.66 4.11 30.65
CA PRO A 402 -9.52 3.36 31.57
C PRO A 402 -11.00 3.76 31.42
N GLU A 403 -11.30 5.04 31.16
CA GLU A 403 -12.66 5.52 30.91
C GLU A 403 -13.24 4.94 29.62
N THR A 404 -12.43 4.83 28.55
CA THR A 404 -12.87 4.21 27.29
C THR A 404 -13.01 2.69 27.42
N ARG A 405 -12.23 2.02 28.29
CA ARG A 405 -12.42 0.61 28.65
C ARG A 405 -13.72 0.40 29.43
N ALA A 406 -13.99 1.22 30.44
CA ALA A 406 -15.24 1.20 31.19
C ALA A 406 -16.45 1.53 30.29
N TYR A 407 -16.33 2.50 29.38
CA TYR A 407 -17.36 2.83 28.38
C TYR A 407 -17.63 1.64 27.45
N SER A 408 -16.59 0.96 26.96
CA SER A 408 -16.75 -0.21 26.10
C SER A 408 -17.49 -1.37 26.79
N HIS A 409 -17.28 -1.56 28.10
CA HIS A 409 -18.02 -2.56 28.87
C HIS A 409 -19.47 -2.12 29.11
N TRP A 410 -19.68 -0.86 29.52
CA TRP A 410 -21.00 -0.29 29.76
C TRP A 410 -21.88 -0.29 28.49
N ILE A 411 -21.32 0.04 27.32
CA ILE A 411 -22.09 0.04 26.08
C ILE A 411 -22.39 -1.38 25.57
N GLU A 412 -21.55 -2.37 25.84
CA GLU A 412 -21.87 -3.79 25.55
C GLU A 412 -23.10 -4.24 26.34
N ASP A 413 -23.15 -3.89 27.63
CA ASP A 413 -24.32 -4.10 28.49
C ASP A 413 -25.57 -3.38 27.96
N GLN A 414 -25.46 -2.10 27.61
CA GLN A 414 -26.60 -1.35 27.08
C GLN A 414 -27.14 -1.92 25.75
N ILE A 415 -26.26 -2.47 24.88
CA ILE A 415 -26.69 -3.16 23.65
C ILE A 415 -27.45 -4.45 24.00
N CYS A 416 -26.96 -5.23 24.97
CA CYS A 416 -27.55 -6.52 25.34
C CYS A 416 -28.87 -6.40 26.14
N HIS A 417 -28.95 -5.44 27.07
CA HIS A 417 -30.03 -5.35 28.05
C HIS A 417 -30.95 -4.14 27.86
N ASN A 418 -30.54 -3.10 27.12
CA ASN A 418 -31.34 -1.89 26.87
C ASN A 418 -31.20 -1.33 25.43
N PRO A 419 -31.39 -2.16 24.38
CA PRO A 419 -31.17 -1.76 22.98
C PRO A 419 -32.09 -0.62 22.53
N SER A 420 -33.28 -0.49 23.14
CA SER A 420 -34.21 0.63 22.96
C SER A 420 -33.56 1.99 23.19
N SER A 421 -32.59 2.08 24.12
CA SER A 421 -31.92 3.33 24.47
C SER A 421 -30.82 3.76 23.48
N LEU A 422 -30.55 2.95 22.45
CA LEU A 422 -29.57 3.22 21.38
C LEU A 422 -30.24 3.30 20.00
N LYS A 423 -31.57 3.35 19.94
CA LYS A 423 -32.33 3.54 18.70
C LYS A 423 -31.99 4.90 18.09
N GLY A 424 -31.60 4.92 16.80
CA GLY A 424 -31.16 6.14 16.09
C GLY A 424 -29.67 6.46 16.21
N PHE A 425 -28.88 5.73 17.01
CA PHE A 425 -27.45 6.03 17.20
C PHE A 425 -26.62 5.94 15.91
N SER A 426 -26.97 5.00 15.02
CA SER A 426 -26.36 4.87 13.69
C SER A 426 -26.64 6.08 12.78
N GLU A 427 -27.82 6.68 12.93
CA GLU A 427 -28.31 7.85 12.17
C GLU A 427 -27.77 9.17 12.74
N GLY A 428 -27.31 9.17 14.01
CA GLY A 428 -26.74 10.34 14.66
C GLY A 428 -27.53 10.86 15.86
N HIS A 429 -28.48 10.09 16.42
CA HIS A 429 -29.29 10.50 17.56
C HIS A 429 -28.97 9.71 18.83
N GLY A 430 -29.07 10.34 20.00
CA GLY A 430 -28.83 9.73 21.31
C GLY A 430 -27.35 9.50 21.66
N ILE A 431 -26.42 10.11 20.93
CA ILE A 431 -24.97 10.02 21.18
C ILE A 431 -24.61 10.76 22.47
N ILE A 432 -25.08 12.01 22.59
CA ILE A 432 -24.91 12.86 23.75
C ILE A 432 -25.64 12.26 24.95
N ALA A 433 -26.86 11.78 24.76
CA ALA A 433 -27.64 11.12 25.80
C ALA A 433 -27.00 9.81 26.29
N ALA A 434 -26.37 9.01 25.42
CA ALA A 434 -25.61 7.83 25.84
C ALA A 434 -24.34 8.21 26.64
N ARG A 435 -23.59 9.22 26.17
CA ARG A 435 -22.44 9.77 26.90
C ARG A 435 -22.83 10.25 28.29
N GLU A 436 -23.91 11.02 28.40
CA GLU A 436 -24.31 11.60 29.68
C GLU A 436 -24.83 10.55 30.65
N ARG A 437 -25.57 9.54 30.17
CA ARG A 437 -25.91 8.36 30.98
C ARG A 437 -24.67 7.61 31.47
N PHE A 438 -23.64 7.43 30.64
CA PHE A 438 -22.38 6.85 31.09
C PHE A 438 -21.70 7.72 32.16
N LEU A 439 -21.57 9.04 31.93
CA LEU A 439 -20.97 9.98 32.89
C LEU A 439 -21.74 10.09 34.21
N GLN A 440 -23.06 9.82 34.21
CA GLN A 440 -23.87 9.66 35.42
C GLN A 440 -23.65 8.30 36.07
N TRP A 441 -23.61 7.21 35.30
CA TRP A 441 -23.33 5.86 35.80
C TRP A 441 -21.94 5.76 36.45
N CYS A 442 -20.94 6.45 35.92
CA CYS A 442 -19.59 6.57 36.52
C CYS A 442 -19.58 7.18 37.93
N LYS A 443 -20.65 7.86 38.35
CA LYS A 443 -20.83 8.41 39.72
C LYS A 443 -21.62 7.48 40.65
N THR A 444 -21.99 6.29 40.17
CA THR A 444 -22.61 5.25 40.99
C THR A 444 -21.54 4.35 41.61
N PRO A 445 -21.79 3.67 42.73
CA PRO A 445 -20.82 2.77 43.34
C PRO A 445 -20.34 1.64 42.41
N GLU A 446 -21.19 1.20 41.47
CA GLU A 446 -20.84 0.21 40.44
C GLU A 446 -19.87 0.81 39.40
N GLY A 447 -20.20 1.99 38.88
CA GLY A 447 -19.35 2.70 37.92
C GLY A 447 -18.00 3.10 38.52
N GLU A 448 -17.99 3.59 39.76
CA GLU A 448 -16.75 3.87 40.51
C GLU A 448 -15.93 2.59 40.73
N ALA A 449 -16.55 1.47 41.11
CA ALA A 449 -15.85 0.20 41.28
C ALA A 449 -15.26 -0.34 39.97
N ILE A 450 -15.96 -0.17 38.83
CA ILE A 450 -15.44 -0.58 37.51
C ILE A 450 -14.35 0.38 37.03
N LEU A 451 -14.48 1.69 37.23
CA LEU A 451 -13.41 2.66 36.94
C LEU A 451 -12.17 2.39 37.81
N GLN A 452 -12.34 2.15 39.11
CA GLN A 452 -11.25 1.74 40.00
C GLN A 452 -10.63 0.42 39.56
N LYS A 453 -11.41 -0.55 39.08
CA LYS A 453 -10.92 -1.84 38.55
C LYS A 453 -10.20 -1.69 37.21
N GLU A 454 -10.63 -0.81 36.32
CA GLU A 454 -9.94 -0.53 35.05
C GLU A 454 -8.73 0.39 35.24
N ASN A 455 -8.70 1.23 36.28
CA ASN A 455 -7.51 1.94 36.75
C ASN A 455 -6.51 0.96 37.43
N ALA A 456 -7.01 -0.02 38.20
CA ALA A 456 -6.18 -1.02 38.89
C ALA A 456 -5.72 -2.17 38.00
N LYS A 457 -6.37 -2.42 36.86
CA LYS A 457 -5.75 -3.12 35.73
C LYS A 457 -4.68 -2.19 35.15
N PRO A 458 -3.39 -2.58 35.13
CA PRO A 458 -2.33 -1.69 34.71
C PRO A 458 -2.43 -1.37 33.22
N GLY A 459 -3.04 -0.24 32.92
CA GLY A 459 -2.61 0.65 31.85
C GLY A 459 -1.98 1.86 32.51
N GLY A 460 -0.72 1.73 32.97
CA GLY A 460 0.07 2.80 33.59
C GLY A 460 -0.22 3.09 35.08
N GLY A 461 0.57 2.47 35.97
CA GLY A 461 0.98 3.04 37.26
C GLY A 461 -0.06 3.23 38.39
N ASP A 462 -0.03 2.35 39.39
CA ASP A 462 0.57 2.66 40.70
C ASP A 462 0.60 1.40 41.58
N SER A 463 1.56 0.52 41.31
CA SER A 463 2.00 -0.47 42.30
C SER A 463 3.44 -0.13 42.66
N ARG A 464 3.71 0.10 43.96
CA ARG A 464 5.09 0.13 44.46
C ARG A 464 5.72 -1.24 44.20
N TYR A 465 6.51 -1.33 43.14
CA TYR A 465 7.06 -2.59 42.64
C TYR A 465 7.95 -3.24 43.70
N LYS A 466 7.44 -4.31 44.32
CA LYS A 466 8.16 -5.15 45.29
C LYS A 466 8.13 -6.60 44.85
N GLY A 467 8.84 -6.91 43.76
CA GLY A 467 9.01 -8.26 43.26
C GLY A 467 9.93 -8.33 42.04
N THR A 468 10.89 -9.25 42.06
CA THR A 468 11.88 -9.46 40.98
C THR A 468 11.24 -10.16 39.77
N HIS A 469 10.77 -9.36 38.81
CA HIS A 469 10.30 -9.84 37.51
C HIS A 469 11.41 -9.73 36.45
N LYS A 470 11.43 -10.68 35.51
CA LYS A 470 12.37 -10.67 34.38
C LYS A 470 11.77 -9.87 33.22
N THR A 471 12.53 -8.97 32.59
CA THR A 471 12.03 -8.10 31.51
C THR A 471 12.89 -8.15 30.24
N ILE A 472 12.28 -8.41 29.08
CA ILE A 472 12.89 -8.19 27.77
C ILE A 472 12.60 -6.76 27.30
N ILE A 473 13.64 -6.05 26.85
CA ILE A 473 13.53 -4.85 26.02
C ILE A 473 13.76 -5.27 24.56
N MET A 474 12.76 -5.10 23.70
CA MET A 474 12.75 -5.56 22.31
C MET A 474 12.69 -4.36 21.34
N PRO A 475 13.81 -3.94 20.72
CA PRO A 475 13.81 -2.94 19.66
C PRO A 475 13.05 -3.45 18.41
N VAL A 476 12.17 -2.63 17.85
CA VAL A 476 11.46 -2.85 16.59
C VAL A 476 11.85 -1.72 15.62
N ALA A 477 12.83 -2.00 14.75
CA ALA A 477 13.52 -0.99 13.95
C ALA A 477 14.20 -1.56 12.69
N ILE A 478 14.51 -0.71 11.71
CA ILE A 478 15.35 -1.06 10.54
C ILE A 478 16.86 -0.86 10.82
N PRO A 479 17.79 -1.35 9.97
CA PRO A 479 19.22 -1.01 10.05
C PRO A 479 19.44 0.51 9.98
N GLY A 480 20.48 1.03 10.65
CA GLY A 480 20.76 2.47 10.71
C GLY A 480 19.92 3.26 11.74
N SER A 481 18.95 2.63 12.41
CA SER A 481 18.10 3.23 13.47
C SER A 481 18.86 3.78 14.69
N GLY A 482 20.00 3.18 15.05
CA GLY A 482 20.75 3.49 16.27
C GLY A 482 20.53 2.52 17.44
N LYS A 483 19.68 1.49 17.28
CA LYS A 483 19.31 0.50 18.32
C LYS A 483 20.47 0.02 19.22
N THR A 484 21.61 -0.36 18.63
CA THR A 484 22.78 -0.89 19.34
C THR A 484 23.48 0.17 20.19
N ALA A 485 23.55 1.41 19.72
CA ALA A 485 24.18 2.49 20.48
C ALA A 485 23.31 2.87 21.70
N VAL A 486 21.97 2.87 21.54
CA VAL A 486 21.03 3.00 22.66
C VAL A 486 21.18 1.83 23.65
N ALA A 487 21.28 0.58 23.15
CA ALA A 487 21.46 -0.60 23.99
C ALA A 487 22.75 -0.55 24.84
N LEU A 488 23.86 -0.09 24.25
CA LEU A 488 25.15 0.08 24.93
C LEU A 488 25.12 1.20 25.97
N ALA A 489 24.46 2.32 25.68
CA ALA A 489 24.30 3.40 26.64
C ALA A 489 23.42 2.97 27.83
N LEU A 490 22.30 2.28 27.59
CA LEU A 490 21.45 1.73 28.66
C LEU A 490 22.18 0.65 29.49
N LYS A 491 23.05 -0.15 28.86
CA LYS A 491 23.94 -1.08 29.55
C LYS A 491 24.96 -0.37 30.45
N TYR A 492 25.53 0.75 30.01
CA TYR A 492 26.46 1.55 30.82
C TYR A 492 25.75 2.15 32.05
N LEU A 493 24.56 2.71 31.85
CA LEU A 493 23.80 3.41 32.89
C LEU A 493 23.17 2.48 33.94
N TYR A 494 22.65 1.31 33.52
CA TYR A 494 21.83 0.45 34.39
C TYR A 494 22.30 -1.02 34.46
N GLY A 495 23.41 -1.38 33.81
CA GLY A 495 23.94 -2.75 33.86
C GLY A 495 23.09 -3.81 33.16
N PHE A 496 22.18 -3.43 32.25
CA PHE A 496 21.29 -4.38 31.57
C PHE A 496 22.04 -5.45 30.78
N GLY A 497 21.50 -6.68 30.78
CA GLY A 497 21.97 -7.74 29.92
C GLY A 497 21.79 -7.33 28.45
N HIS A 498 22.77 -7.62 27.60
CA HIS A 498 22.73 -7.23 26.18
C HIS A 498 23.36 -8.33 25.32
N THR A 499 22.70 -8.67 24.22
CA THR A 499 23.23 -9.57 23.19
C THR A 499 22.74 -9.10 21.82
N GLN A 500 23.61 -9.16 20.82
CA GLN A 500 23.32 -8.74 19.45
C GLN A 500 23.07 -9.96 18.56
N SER A 501 22.15 -9.84 17.59
CA SER A 501 21.95 -10.89 16.58
C SER A 501 23.20 -11.16 15.74
N ASP A 502 24.01 -10.11 15.56
CA ASP A 502 25.11 -10.06 14.59
C ASP A 502 26.39 -10.70 15.17
N ASP A 503 26.46 -10.89 16.49
CA ASP A 503 27.51 -11.68 17.17
C ASP A 503 27.33 -13.20 16.98
N VAL A 504 26.17 -13.66 16.50
CA VAL A 504 25.81 -15.08 16.46
C VAL A 504 26.39 -15.78 15.23
N LYS A 505 27.68 -16.16 15.31
CA LYS A 505 28.46 -16.81 14.22
C LYS A 505 28.00 -18.23 13.80
N GLN A 506 26.81 -18.70 14.19
CA GLN A 506 26.33 -20.07 13.92
C GLN A 506 25.33 -20.14 12.76
N LYS A 507 25.32 -21.25 12.00
CA LYS A 507 24.42 -21.50 10.83
C LYS A 507 22.89 -21.42 11.11
N LYS A 508 22.45 -21.26 12.37
CA LYS A 508 21.05 -21.02 12.76
C LYS A 508 20.98 -19.80 13.68
N THR A 509 21.19 -18.61 13.11
CA THR A 509 21.30 -17.33 13.84
C THR A 509 20.08 -17.05 14.73
N GLY A 510 18.86 -17.09 14.18
CA GLY A 510 17.62 -16.78 14.91
C GLY A 510 17.41 -17.60 16.19
N PRO A 511 17.30 -18.94 16.13
CA PRO A 511 17.07 -19.77 17.32
C PRO A 511 18.24 -19.83 18.31
N GLN A 512 19.45 -19.40 17.92
CA GLN A 512 20.56 -19.26 18.86
C GLN A 512 20.52 -17.89 19.55
N PHE A 513 20.17 -16.82 18.84
CA PHE A 513 19.95 -15.49 19.43
C PHE A 513 18.87 -15.51 20.51
N VAL A 514 17.72 -16.14 20.25
CA VAL A 514 16.63 -16.30 21.24
C VAL A 514 17.12 -17.01 22.50
N ARG A 515 17.88 -18.12 22.35
CA ARG A 515 18.48 -18.83 23.50
C ARG A 515 19.54 -18.00 24.24
N ASN A 516 20.31 -17.16 23.55
CA ASN A 516 21.24 -16.23 24.21
C ASN A 516 20.49 -15.20 25.09
N VAL A 517 19.41 -14.60 24.56
CA VAL A 517 18.54 -13.66 25.31
C VAL A 517 17.96 -14.35 26.55
N VAL A 518 17.43 -15.58 26.39
CA VAL A 518 16.81 -16.34 27.48
C VAL A 518 17.83 -16.83 28.54
N GLY A 519 19.09 -17.03 28.14
CA GLY A 519 20.21 -17.38 29.03
C GLY A 519 20.76 -16.19 29.83
N LEU A 520 20.76 -14.97 29.27
CA LEU A 520 21.24 -13.77 30.00
C LEU A 520 20.45 -13.50 31.30
N PHE A 521 19.19 -13.93 31.35
CA PHE A 521 18.33 -13.84 32.53
C PHE A 521 18.78 -14.70 33.73
N GLU A 522 19.77 -15.58 33.57
CA GLU A 522 20.41 -16.27 34.70
C GLU A 522 21.19 -15.28 35.59
N ASN A 523 21.76 -14.22 34.99
CA ASN A 523 22.61 -13.25 35.68
C ASN A 523 22.05 -11.81 35.69
N HIS A 524 20.97 -11.54 34.94
CA HIS A 524 20.38 -10.20 34.79
C HIS A 524 18.86 -10.28 34.97
N ASP A 525 18.24 -9.20 35.46
CA ASP A 525 16.76 -9.10 35.52
C ASP A 525 16.17 -8.44 34.28
N ILE A 526 16.90 -7.52 33.65
CA ILE A 526 16.50 -6.83 32.42
C ILE A 526 17.48 -7.17 31.30
N VAL A 527 16.98 -7.57 30.13
CA VAL A 527 17.79 -7.96 28.96
C VAL A 527 17.31 -7.25 27.69
N PHE A 528 18.23 -6.54 27.03
CA PHE A 528 18.04 -5.89 25.75
C PHE A 528 18.34 -6.86 24.59
N ALA A 529 17.32 -7.21 23.81
CA ALA A 529 17.41 -8.16 22.70
C ALA A 529 17.74 -7.43 21.38
N ASP A 530 19.01 -7.08 21.17
CA ASP A 530 19.46 -6.25 20.06
C ASP A 530 19.44 -6.99 18.69
N ARG A 531 18.26 -6.98 18.08
CA ARG A 531 17.93 -7.45 16.72
C ARG A 531 16.87 -6.51 16.14
N ASN A 532 16.75 -6.40 14.82
CA ASN A 532 15.80 -5.47 14.19
C ASN A 532 14.32 -5.71 14.55
N ASN A 533 13.88 -6.98 14.70
CA ASN A 533 12.49 -7.39 15.01
C ASN A 533 11.35 -6.74 14.19
N HIS A 534 11.69 -6.12 13.06
CA HIS A 534 10.82 -5.43 12.10
C HIS A 534 9.68 -6.26 11.49
N VAL A 535 9.63 -7.58 11.70
CA VAL A 535 8.60 -8.48 11.15
C VAL A 535 8.03 -9.33 12.27
N ARG A 536 6.71 -9.56 12.24
CA ARG A 536 5.98 -10.18 13.35
C ARG A 536 6.52 -11.56 13.77
N HIS A 537 6.87 -12.42 12.81
CA HIS A 537 7.39 -13.77 13.12
C HIS A 537 8.69 -13.77 13.94
N LEU A 538 9.50 -12.71 13.86
CA LEU A 538 10.68 -12.56 14.70
C LEU A 538 10.29 -12.23 16.16
N ARG A 539 9.26 -11.41 16.35
CA ARG A 539 8.72 -11.02 17.66
C ARG A 539 8.05 -12.21 18.34
N ASP A 540 7.17 -12.91 17.62
CA ASP A 540 6.50 -14.12 18.11
C ASP A 540 7.55 -15.16 18.57
N SER A 541 8.62 -15.40 17.80
CA SER A 541 9.71 -16.32 18.18
C SER A 541 10.50 -15.91 19.43
N LEU A 542 10.52 -14.64 19.84
CA LEU A 542 11.08 -14.21 21.14
C LEU A 542 10.05 -14.37 22.26
N LYS A 543 8.79 -13.98 21.97
CA LYS A 543 7.67 -14.04 22.92
C LYS A 543 7.38 -15.47 23.38
N GLU A 544 7.29 -16.41 22.45
CA GLU A 544 6.95 -17.81 22.73
C GLU A 544 7.97 -18.47 23.66
N GLU A 545 9.28 -18.33 23.39
CA GLU A 545 10.34 -18.91 24.24
C GLU A 545 10.38 -18.22 25.62
N PHE A 546 10.22 -16.89 25.67
CA PHE A 546 10.31 -16.13 26.90
C PHE A 546 9.10 -16.32 27.82
N LYS A 547 7.88 -16.14 27.32
CA LYS A 547 6.65 -16.44 28.07
C LYS A 547 6.51 -17.95 28.32
N GLY A 548 7.10 -18.81 27.48
CA GLY A 548 7.22 -20.25 27.74
C GLY A 548 8.08 -20.60 28.96
N LYS A 549 9.16 -19.83 29.23
CA LYS A 549 10.03 -20.03 30.41
C LYS A 549 9.54 -19.30 31.68
N TYR A 550 8.97 -18.10 31.54
CA TYR A 550 8.63 -17.23 32.68
C TYR A 550 7.13 -16.98 32.89
N GLY A 551 6.26 -17.41 31.96
CA GLY A 551 4.81 -17.23 32.05
C GLY A 551 4.41 -15.76 32.21
N ASP A 552 3.38 -15.53 33.01
CA ASP A 552 2.88 -14.20 33.37
C ASP A 552 3.88 -13.38 34.22
N LYS A 553 5.00 -13.97 34.66
CA LYS A 553 6.06 -13.27 35.40
C LYS A 553 7.12 -12.64 34.49
N GLY A 554 7.10 -12.91 33.18
CA GLY A 554 8.00 -12.29 32.22
C GLY A 554 7.37 -11.07 31.56
N HIS A 555 8.00 -9.91 31.63
CA HIS A 555 7.56 -8.65 31.00
C HIS A 555 8.29 -8.44 29.65
N ILE A 556 7.61 -8.02 28.59
CA ILE A 556 8.17 -7.64 27.29
C ILE A 556 7.78 -6.18 26.96
N ILE A 557 8.79 -5.32 26.83
CA ILE A 557 8.64 -3.91 26.42
C ILE A 557 9.18 -3.77 24.99
N ALA A 558 8.40 -3.21 24.06
CA ALA A 558 8.88 -2.84 22.72
C ALA A 558 9.45 -1.42 22.70
N LEU A 559 10.65 -1.23 22.15
CA LEU A 559 11.15 0.08 21.72
C LEU A 559 10.89 0.20 20.21
N GLN A 560 9.81 0.85 19.79
CA GLN A 560 9.40 0.93 18.38
C GLN A 560 9.92 2.21 17.72
N TRP A 561 10.76 2.08 16.69
CA TRP A 561 11.12 3.23 15.85
C TRP A 561 10.01 3.55 14.84
N VAL A 562 9.33 4.68 15.04
CA VAL A 562 8.13 5.08 14.28
C VAL A 562 8.46 5.91 13.02
N PHE A 563 7.70 5.69 11.94
CA PHE A 563 7.88 6.37 10.66
C PHE A 563 7.19 7.75 10.62
N ASN A 564 7.66 8.69 11.44
CA ASN A 564 7.11 10.04 11.58
C ASN A 564 7.45 11.02 10.41
N ASP A 565 8.15 10.56 9.38
CA ASP A 565 8.65 11.39 8.27
C ASP A 565 8.60 10.59 6.94
N THR A 566 8.93 11.24 5.82
CA THR A 566 8.92 10.63 4.49
C THR A 566 9.85 9.41 4.41
N PRO A 567 9.43 8.31 3.73
CA PRO A 567 10.23 7.11 3.55
C PRO A 567 11.64 7.38 2.99
N GLN A 568 11.77 8.36 2.09
CA GLN A 568 13.06 8.74 1.51
C GLN A 568 13.98 9.31 2.59
N LYS A 569 13.55 10.36 3.30
CA LYS A 569 14.37 11.00 4.34
C LYS A 569 14.77 10.04 5.47
N ILE A 570 13.90 9.09 5.83
CA ILE A 570 14.25 8.05 6.83
C ILE A 570 15.31 7.08 6.28
N ARG A 571 15.22 6.68 5.00
CA ARG A 571 16.27 5.91 4.33
C ARG A 571 17.58 6.68 4.26
N ASP A 572 17.55 7.95 3.86
CA ASP A 572 18.72 8.82 3.76
C ASP A 572 19.42 8.99 5.12
N ILE A 573 18.64 9.16 6.20
CA ILE A 573 19.18 9.24 7.57
C ILE A 573 19.77 7.90 8.02
N CYS A 574 19.11 6.77 7.75
CA CYS A 574 19.65 5.47 8.11
C CYS A 574 20.89 5.10 7.29
N ALA A 575 20.94 5.49 6.01
CA ALA A 575 22.10 5.34 5.14
C ALA A 575 23.27 6.19 5.63
N SER A 576 23.03 7.50 5.83
CA SER A 576 24.03 8.45 6.36
C SER A 576 24.58 8.01 7.72
N ARG A 577 23.76 7.44 8.62
CA ARG A 577 24.23 6.88 9.90
C ARG A 577 25.12 5.64 9.75
N ILE A 578 24.93 4.85 8.70
CA ILE A 578 25.81 3.71 8.38
C ILE A 578 27.10 4.23 7.72
N GLU A 579 26.99 5.19 6.80
CA GLU A 579 28.11 5.88 6.14
C GLU A 579 29.05 6.57 7.16
N ILE A 580 28.51 7.39 8.07
CA ILE A 580 29.27 8.07 9.13
C ILE A 580 29.94 7.09 10.09
N ARG A 581 29.36 5.90 10.30
CA ARG A 581 29.95 4.85 11.14
C ARG A 581 31.06 4.07 10.41
N GLY A 582 31.09 4.13 9.08
CA GLY A 582 32.17 3.60 8.23
C GLY A 582 32.48 2.12 8.48
N GLU A 583 33.77 1.78 8.54
CA GLU A 583 34.24 0.42 8.83
C GLU A 583 33.82 -0.11 10.23
N ASN A 584 33.28 0.74 11.12
CA ASN A 584 32.85 0.36 12.47
C ASN A 584 31.38 -0.13 12.56
N HIS A 585 30.69 -0.31 11.43
CA HIS A 585 29.39 -0.98 11.39
C HIS A 585 29.56 -2.48 11.13
N GLN A 586 28.89 -3.32 11.93
CA GLN A 586 29.26 -4.72 12.16
C GLN A 586 29.00 -5.69 10.98
N THR A 587 28.04 -5.35 10.11
CA THR A 587 27.47 -6.31 9.12
C THR A 587 27.06 -5.68 7.79
N LEU A 588 27.18 -4.35 7.67
CA LEU A 588 26.89 -3.56 6.47
C LEU A 588 27.94 -2.46 6.43
N HIS A 589 28.76 -2.41 5.39
CA HIS A 589 29.72 -1.33 5.17
C HIS A 589 29.16 -0.39 4.11
N ALA A 590 29.56 0.89 4.18
CA ALA A 590 29.28 1.85 3.11
C ALA A 590 30.30 1.62 1.98
N ASP A 591 30.00 0.66 1.10
CA ASP A 591 30.74 0.46 -0.13
C ASP A 591 30.45 1.61 -1.12
N SER A 592 31.40 1.91 -2.00
CA SER A 592 31.32 3.02 -2.97
C SER A 592 30.23 2.88 -4.06
N GLU A 593 29.36 1.87 -3.97
CA GLU A 593 28.32 1.51 -4.95
C GLU A 593 26.88 1.65 -4.38
N ASP A 594 26.70 2.34 -3.24
CA ASP A 594 25.39 2.67 -2.65
C ASP A 594 24.51 1.45 -2.24
N THR A 595 25.13 0.26 -2.15
CA THR A 595 24.47 -1.04 -1.94
C THR A 595 23.71 -1.15 -0.62
N HIS A 596 24.15 -0.44 0.42
CA HIS A 596 23.48 -0.34 1.72
C HIS A 596 22.08 0.26 1.61
N ARG A 597 21.83 1.20 0.68
CA ARG A 597 20.50 1.79 0.46
C ARG A 597 19.48 0.77 -0.07
N GLY A 598 19.92 -0.14 -0.95
CA GLY A 598 19.09 -1.24 -1.44
C GLY A 598 18.63 -2.18 -0.33
N VAL A 599 19.53 -2.51 0.61
CA VAL A 599 19.21 -3.33 1.79
C VAL A 599 18.22 -2.60 2.71
N ILE A 600 18.46 -1.32 3.03
CA ILE A 600 17.54 -0.52 3.85
C ILE A 600 16.14 -0.47 3.23
N ALA A 601 16.04 -0.33 1.90
CA ALA A 601 14.76 -0.34 1.19
C ALA A 601 13.98 -1.67 1.35
N GLN A 602 14.68 -2.82 1.41
CA GLN A 602 14.08 -4.13 1.67
C GLN A 602 13.59 -4.30 3.12
N PHE A 603 14.34 -3.79 4.11
CA PHE A 603 13.86 -3.75 5.50
C PHE A 603 12.67 -2.79 5.68
N PHE A 604 12.61 -1.72 4.90
CA PHE A 604 11.50 -0.77 4.90
C PHE A 604 10.22 -1.38 4.30
N SER A 605 10.32 -2.13 3.20
CA SER A 605 9.16 -2.75 2.53
C SER A 605 8.58 -3.95 3.29
N SER A 606 9.31 -4.48 4.28
CA SER A 606 8.91 -5.61 5.11
C SER A 606 8.62 -5.23 6.57
N PHE A 607 8.53 -3.94 6.90
CA PHE A 607 8.31 -3.50 8.29
C PHE A 607 6.84 -3.66 8.73
N ASP A 608 6.62 -4.47 9.76
CA ASP A 608 5.36 -4.62 10.51
C ASP A 608 5.43 -3.81 11.82
N GLU A 609 4.55 -2.83 12.02
CA GLU A 609 4.38 -2.16 13.33
C GLU A 609 3.92 -3.15 14.42
N VAL A 610 4.38 -2.96 15.65
CA VAL A 610 4.03 -3.80 16.80
C VAL A 610 2.60 -3.51 17.25
N GLN A 611 1.77 -4.56 17.33
CA GLN A 611 0.43 -4.45 17.90
C GLN A 611 0.49 -4.60 19.43
N ALA A 612 -0.42 -3.95 20.16
CA ALA A 612 -0.40 -3.95 21.63
C ALA A 612 -0.76 -5.32 22.25
N GLU A 613 -1.22 -6.29 21.46
CA GLU A 613 -1.39 -7.68 21.90
C GLU A 613 -0.09 -8.51 21.75
N GLU A 614 0.94 -7.98 21.08
CA GLU A 614 2.23 -8.65 20.88
C GLU A 614 3.18 -8.47 22.07
N VAL A 615 3.14 -7.34 22.75
CA VAL A 615 4.00 -6.99 23.90
C VAL A 615 3.16 -6.45 25.05
N ASP A 616 3.75 -6.32 26.24
CA ASP A 616 3.00 -5.83 27.41
C ASP A 616 3.05 -4.28 27.47
N ASP A 617 4.17 -3.66 27.06
CA ASP A 617 4.34 -2.19 26.96
C ASP A 617 5.02 -1.77 25.63
N ILE A 618 4.78 -0.53 25.18
CA ILE A 618 5.38 0.05 23.96
C ILE A 618 5.91 1.47 24.25
N VAL A 619 7.17 1.72 23.88
CA VAL A 619 7.83 3.03 23.90
C VAL A 619 8.17 3.43 22.47
N ASP A 620 7.61 4.54 22.00
CA ASP A 620 7.89 5.09 20.67
C ASP A 620 9.28 5.77 20.63
N MET A 621 10.02 5.55 19.54
CA MET A 621 11.38 6.02 19.28
C MET A 621 11.44 6.70 17.90
N GLU A 622 12.29 7.71 17.68
CA GLU A 622 12.37 8.37 16.37
C GLU A 622 13.63 8.01 15.57
N TYR A 623 13.46 7.77 14.27
CA TYR A 623 14.57 7.58 13.32
C TYR A 623 15.48 8.80 13.17
N THR A 624 14.98 9.97 13.50
CA THR A 624 15.59 11.26 13.25
C THR A 624 16.39 11.79 14.46
N ASP A 625 16.18 11.26 15.67
CA ASP A 625 16.84 11.68 16.92
C ASP A 625 18.35 11.48 16.90
N THR A 626 19.12 12.37 17.55
CA THR A 626 20.54 12.09 17.84
C THR A 626 20.67 10.89 18.78
N LEU A 627 21.90 10.39 19.01
CA LEU A 627 22.10 9.29 19.95
C LEU A 627 21.66 9.71 21.36
N GLU A 628 22.04 10.92 21.76
CA GLU A 628 21.76 11.49 23.08
C GLU A 628 20.25 11.66 23.28
N GLN A 629 19.54 12.20 22.27
CA GLN A 629 18.08 12.30 22.26
C GLN A 629 17.41 10.92 22.29
N SER A 630 17.94 9.95 21.54
CA SER A 630 17.43 8.56 21.54
C SER A 630 17.59 7.89 22.91
N VAL A 631 18.73 8.10 23.59
CA VAL A 631 18.97 7.57 24.94
C VAL A 631 18.07 8.27 25.95
N LYS A 632 17.95 9.60 25.93
CA LYS A 632 17.02 10.35 26.80
C LYS A 632 15.57 9.93 26.60
N ARG A 633 15.12 9.68 25.36
CA ARG A 633 13.77 9.17 25.04
C ARG A 633 13.57 7.75 25.57
N ALA A 634 14.54 6.85 25.34
CA ALA A 634 14.48 5.48 25.86
C ALA A 634 14.43 5.46 27.40
N ILE A 635 15.24 6.29 28.08
CA ILE A 635 15.19 6.45 29.54
C ILE A 635 13.83 6.98 29.97
N SER A 636 13.31 8.02 29.33
CA SER A 636 12.03 8.65 29.69
C SER A 636 10.84 7.70 29.54
N GLY A 637 10.86 6.80 28.55
CA GLY A 637 9.85 5.76 28.38
C GLY A 637 10.02 4.56 29.31
N LEU A 638 11.26 4.13 29.59
CA LEU A 638 11.55 2.94 30.40
C LEU A 638 11.51 3.21 31.91
N ALA A 639 11.91 4.41 32.37
CA ALA A 639 11.95 4.76 33.79
C ALA A 639 10.61 4.59 34.53
N PRO A 640 9.45 5.06 34.03
CA PRO A 640 8.17 4.85 34.71
C PRO A 640 7.67 3.39 34.67
N ILE A 641 8.17 2.58 33.74
CA ILE A 641 7.79 1.16 33.60
C ILE A 641 8.64 0.27 34.51
N LEU A 642 9.93 0.60 34.67
CA LEU A 642 10.95 -0.22 35.33
C LEU A 642 11.44 0.34 36.67
N ASP A 643 10.86 1.43 37.17
CA ASP A 643 11.23 2.14 38.41
C ASP A 643 12.73 2.51 38.45
N LEU A 644 13.23 3.06 37.34
CA LEU A 644 14.64 3.43 37.16
C LEU A 644 14.89 4.87 37.59
N SER A 645 15.97 5.11 38.33
CA SER A 645 16.47 6.46 38.63
C SER A 645 16.95 7.14 37.34
N ILE A 646 16.34 8.27 36.98
CA ILE A 646 16.76 9.09 35.83
C ILE A 646 18.20 9.61 36.10
N PRO A 647 19.20 9.30 35.25
CA PRO A 647 20.57 9.78 35.43
C PRO A 647 20.70 11.25 35.02
N ASP A 648 21.69 11.93 35.61
CA ASP A 648 22.06 13.29 35.24
C ASP A 648 22.58 13.35 33.79
N ASP A 649 22.39 14.51 33.14
CA ASP A 649 22.78 14.70 31.73
C ASP A 649 24.25 14.39 31.45
N ASP A 650 25.17 14.76 32.37
CA ASP A 650 26.60 14.43 32.27
C ASP A 650 26.87 12.92 32.14
N LYS A 651 26.11 12.09 32.87
CA LYS A 651 26.23 10.62 32.81
C LYS A 651 25.62 10.05 31.53
N ILE A 652 24.57 10.68 31.02
CA ILE A 652 23.96 10.31 29.74
C ILE A 652 24.92 10.61 28.59
N ASP A 653 25.62 11.74 28.64
CA ASP A 653 26.63 12.11 27.66
C ASP A 653 27.89 11.23 27.77
N GLU A 654 28.32 10.84 28.98
CA GLU A 654 29.37 9.84 29.19
C GLU A 654 28.99 8.45 28.63
N ALA A 655 27.73 8.02 28.84
CA ALA A 655 27.20 6.78 28.27
C ALA A 655 27.12 6.84 26.74
N CYS A 656 26.73 7.98 26.17
CA CYS A 656 26.70 8.20 24.72
C CYS A 656 28.11 8.25 24.12
N ALA A 657 29.08 8.89 24.78
CA ALA A 657 30.49 8.88 24.40
C ALA A 657 31.06 7.46 24.42
N THR A 658 30.72 6.66 25.43
CA THR A 658 31.09 5.23 25.53
C THR A 658 30.45 4.40 24.42
N ALA A 659 29.18 4.63 24.10
CA ALA A 659 28.50 3.96 22.99
C ALA A 659 29.03 4.37 21.61
N ARG A 660 29.52 5.61 21.44
CA ARG A 660 30.21 6.11 20.24
C ARG A 660 31.62 5.52 20.09
N SER A 661 32.35 5.33 21.18
CA SER A 661 33.71 4.75 21.18
C SER A 661 33.73 3.22 21.08
N TYR A 662 32.58 2.56 21.27
CA TYR A 662 32.45 1.11 21.16
C TYR A 662 32.75 0.61 19.74
N THR A 663 33.97 0.09 19.58
CA THR A 663 34.45 -0.62 18.41
C THR A 663 34.29 -2.12 18.64
N THR A 664 33.54 -2.80 17.77
CA THR A 664 33.45 -4.27 17.80
C THR A 664 34.83 -4.86 17.56
N LYS A 665 35.21 -5.90 18.30
CA LYS A 665 36.47 -6.64 18.08
C LYS A 665 36.49 -7.25 16.68
N SER A 666 37.03 -6.51 15.72
CA SER A 666 37.30 -6.99 14.37
C SER A 666 38.35 -8.09 14.45
N THR A 667 37.90 -9.34 14.44
CA THR A 667 38.77 -10.46 14.07
C THR A 667 39.17 -10.24 12.62
N ILE A 668 40.46 -9.96 12.41
CA ILE A 668 41.10 -9.75 11.10
C ILE A 668 40.67 -10.84 10.11
N THR A 669 39.66 -10.53 9.30
CA THR A 669 39.32 -11.27 8.09
C THR A 669 39.77 -10.43 6.91
N LYS A 670 40.66 -11.03 6.10
CA LYS A 670 41.35 -10.41 4.95
C LYS A 670 40.45 -9.44 4.18
N LYS A 671 40.99 -8.27 3.83
CA LYS A 671 40.40 -7.35 2.84
C LYS A 671 39.86 -8.15 1.65
N THR A 672 38.54 -8.22 1.51
CA THR A 672 37.92 -8.55 0.24
C THR A 672 38.13 -7.35 -0.66
N ALA A 673 39.13 -7.43 -1.53
CA ALA A 673 39.31 -6.44 -2.58
C ALA A 673 38.00 -6.29 -3.37
N SER A 674 37.68 -5.07 -3.79
CA SER A 674 36.62 -4.85 -4.76
C SER A 674 36.86 -5.74 -5.97
N LYS A 675 35.81 -6.40 -6.46
CA LYS A 675 35.95 -7.25 -7.64
C LYS A 675 36.34 -6.35 -8.81
N PRO A 676 37.37 -6.69 -9.60
CA PRO A 676 37.69 -5.90 -10.78
C PRO A 676 36.48 -5.91 -11.74
N PRO A 677 36.24 -4.81 -12.49
CA PRO A 677 35.17 -4.76 -13.48
C PRO A 677 35.29 -5.90 -14.49
N ARG A 678 34.18 -6.33 -15.09
CA ARG A 678 34.19 -7.51 -15.98
C ARG A 678 34.74 -7.17 -17.35
N PHE A 679 34.54 -5.95 -17.84
CA PHE A 679 35.16 -5.39 -19.03
C PHE A 679 35.05 -3.86 -19.03
N PHE A 680 35.86 -3.21 -19.87
CA PHE A 680 35.69 -1.81 -20.27
C PHE A 680 35.17 -1.74 -21.70
N ALA A 681 34.15 -0.91 -21.95
CA ALA A 681 33.58 -0.70 -23.28
C ALA A 681 33.26 0.77 -23.55
N LEU A 682 33.08 1.11 -24.82
CA LEU A 682 32.49 2.37 -25.26
C LEU A 682 31.02 2.12 -25.64
N VAL A 683 30.09 2.93 -25.12
CA VAL A 683 28.65 2.81 -25.40
C VAL A 683 28.21 3.96 -26.31
N PRO A 684 28.17 3.76 -27.65
CA PRO A 684 27.69 4.77 -28.57
C PRO A 684 26.17 4.87 -28.58
N SER A 685 25.65 6.10 -28.67
CA SER A 685 24.21 6.33 -28.84
C SER A 685 23.82 6.21 -30.31
N ILE A 686 23.59 4.97 -30.79
CA ILE A 686 23.17 4.69 -32.16
C ILE A 686 21.97 3.73 -32.22
N GLU A 687 21.09 3.95 -33.19
CA GLU A 687 20.03 3.01 -33.57
C GLU A 687 20.52 2.17 -34.76
N ILE A 688 20.76 0.88 -34.55
CA ILE A 688 21.38 0.01 -35.57
C ILE A 688 20.48 -0.14 -36.81
N GLU A 689 19.18 -0.35 -36.62
CA GLU A 689 18.23 -0.58 -37.72
C GLU A 689 18.21 0.58 -38.73
N LYS A 690 18.15 1.82 -38.23
CA LYS A 690 18.23 3.03 -39.07
C LYS A 690 19.59 3.22 -39.73
N LEU A 691 20.66 2.69 -39.16
CA LEU A 691 22.02 2.86 -39.68
C LEU A 691 22.34 1.90 -40.82
N ILE A 692 21.86 0.65 -40.75
CA ILE A 692 22.21 -0.39 -41.73
C ILE A 692 21.03 -0.91 -42.57
N GLY A 693 19.78 -0.61 -42.23
CA GLY A 693 18.59 -1.09 -42.96
C GLY A 693 18.68 -0.86 -44.47
N ASP A 694 18.77 0.41 -44.88
CA ASP A 694 18.87 0.86 -46.28
C ASP A 694 20.04 0.21 -47.06
N LYS A 695 21.07 -0.31 -46.37
CA LYS A 695 22.24 -0.93 -47.01
C LYS A 695 21.96 -2.34 -47.51
N PHE A 696 20.98 -3.06 -46.96
CA PHE A 696 20.65 -4.43 -47.38
C PHE A 696 19.60 -4.49 -48.50
N ASP A 697 18.92 -3.39 -48.80
CA ASP A 697 17.92 -3.31 -49.89
C ASP A 697 18.53 -3.15 -51.30
N GLY A 698 19.83 -2.84 -51.40
CA GLY A 698 20.50 -2.59 -52.68
C GLY A 698 20.65 -3.81 -53.61
N PRO A 699 20.86 -3.60 -54.92
CA PRO A 699 20.98 -4.67 -55.94
C PRO A 699 22.32 -5.40 -55.97
N HIS A 700 23.31 -4.98 -55.16
CA HIS A 700 24.68 -5.54 -55.14
C HIS A 700 25.08 -6.12 -53.77
N VAL A 701 24.11 -6.41 -52.92
CA VAL A 701 24.34 -6.98 -51.58
C VAL A 701 24.28 -8.51 -51.66
N PRO A 702 25.23 -9.26 -51.08
CA PRO A 702 25.20 -10.72 -51.11
C PRO A 702 23.95 -11.29 -50.41
N ASP A 703 23.35 -12.34 -50.99
CA ASP A 703 22.13 -12.97 -50.47
C ASP A 703 22.29 -13.48 -49.03
N SER A 704 23.48 -13.95 -48.66
CA SER A 704 23.80 -14.36 -47.29
C SER A 704 23.62 -13.24 -46.28
N GLY A 705 23.96 -12.00 -46.65
CA GLY A 705 23.79 -10.81 -45.82
C GLY A 705 22.32 -10.42 -45.66
N LYS A 706 21.56 -10.44 -46.76
CA LYS A 706 20.11 -10.19 -46.72
C LYS A 706 19.38 -11.22 -45.86
N GLN A 707 19.73 -12.50 -46.00
CA GLN A 707 19.16 -13.57 -45.19
C GLN A 707 19.51 -13.42 -43.70
N MET A 708 20.76 -13.12 -43.37
CA MET A 708 21.18 -12.91 -41.98
C MET A 708 20.49 -11.69 -41.36
N TRP A 709 20.45 -10.56 -42.06
CA TRP A 709 19.76 -9.35 -41.58
C TRP A 709 18.25 -9.58 -41.38
N THR A 710 17.59 -10.21 -42.35
CA THR A 710 16.16 -10.59 -42.25
C THR A 710 15.91 -11.58 -41.09
N ASN A 711 16.84 -12.51 -40.84
CA ASN A 711 16.76 -13.44 -39.71
C ASN A 711 16.87 -12.73 -38.37
N LEU A 712 17.79 -11.75 -38.25
CA LEU A 712 17.96 -10.95 -37.04
C LEU A 712 16.73 -10.08 -36.74
N LEU A 713 16.14 -9.45 -37.75
CA LEU A 713 14.90 -8.68 -37.60
C LEU A 713 13.70 -9.58 -37.22
N ASN A 714 13.46 -10.65 -37.98
CA ASN A 714 12.32 -11.56 -37.74
C ASN A 714 12.38 -12.32 -36.40
N ARG A 715 13.54 -12.36 -35.75
CA ARG A 715 13.76 -13.02 -34.45
C ARG A 715 14.04 -12.03 -33.31
N GLU A 716 13.93 -10.71 -33.56
CA GLU A 716 14.22 -9.65 -32.58
C GLU A 716 15.61 -9.83 -31.92
N ARG A 717 16.64 -10.08 -32.75
CA ARG A 717 18.02 -10.38 -32.33
C ARG A 717 19.01 -9.24 -32.53
N VAL A 718 18.53 -8.06 -32.90
CA VAL A 718 19.35 -6.84 -32.96
C VAL A 718 19.63 -6.36 -31.53
N VAL A 719 20.86 -5.93 -31.25
CA VAL A 719 21.27 -5.55 -29.89
C VAL A 719 20.73 -4.16 -29.50
N ASP A 720 19.79 -4.12 -28.54
CA ASP A 720 19.19 -2.88 -27.99
C ASP A 720 20.19 -1.85 -27.47
N ARG A 721 21.31 -2.32 -26.89
CA ARG A 721 22.35 -1.47 -26.29
C ARG A 721 23.73 -1.84 -26.86
N PRO A 722 24.06 -1.34 -28.06
CA PRO A 722 25.34 -1.62 -28.68
C PRO A 722 26.50 -1.04 -27.87
N HIS A 723 27.60 -1.78 -27.82
CA HIS A 723 28.82 -1.36 -27.15
C HIS A 723 30.05 -1.93 -27.86
N ILE A 724 31.16 -1.19 -27.81
CA ILE A 724 32.46 -1.56 -28.38
C ILE A 724 33.34 -2.03 -27.21
N THR A 725 33.58 -3.35 -27.10
CA THR A 725 34.37 -3.90 -26.00
C THR A 725 35.87 -3.66 -26.23
N LEU A 726 36.46 -2.78 -25.41
CA LEU A 726 37.89 -2.49 -25.42
C LEU A 726 38.66 -3.67 -24.83
N LEU A 727 38.43 -4.03 -23.56
CA LEU A 727 39.17 -5.11 -22.89
C LEU A 727 38.29 -5.83 -21.85
N HIS A 728 38.23 -7.16 -21.92
CA HIS A 728 37.51 -8.00 -20.95
C HIS A 728 38.47 -8.57 -19.87
N VAL A 729 38.00 -8.80 -18.64
CA VAL A 729 38.84 -9.24 -17.50
C VAL A 729 39.55 -10.58 -17.75
N LYS A 730 38.93 -11.46 -18.56
CA LYS A 730 39.57 -12.69 -19.07
C LYS A 730 40.87 -12.41 -19.84
N GLU A 731 40.96 -11.27 -20.53
CA GLU A 731 42.11 -10.85 -21.34
C GLU A 731 43.13 -10.01 -20.55
N LYS A 732 42.84 -9.62 -19.28
CA LYS A 732 43.71 -8.76 -18.46
C LYS A 732 45.17 -9.24 -18.47
N HIS A 733 45.40 -10.55 -18.35
CA HIS A 733 46.74 -11.15 -18.33
C HIS A 733 47.60 -10.86 -19.58
N ASN A 734 46.98 -10.52 -20.72
CA ASN A 734 47.69 -10.19 -21.97
C ASN A 734 47.90 -8.68 -22.16
N SER A 735 47.31 -7.82 -21.34
CA SER A 735 47.31 -6.36 -21.53
C SER A 735 47.11 -5.62 -20.20
N GLU A 736 47.84 -6.05 -19.16
CA GLU A 736 47.68 -5.53 -17.80
C GLU A 736 48.01 -4.03 -17.69
N GLU A 737 49.02 -3.54 -18.42
CA GLU A 737 49.33 -2.11 -18.49
C GLU A 737 48.16 -1.28 -19.08
N PHE A 738 47.45 -1.83 -20.08
CA PHE A 738 46.28 -1.17 -20.66
C PHE A 738 45.07 -1.23 -19.73
N TRP A 739 44.88 -2.35 -19.02
CA TRP A 739 43.85 -2.51 -17.99
C TRP A 739 43.98 -1.45 -16.89
N GLU A 740 45.18 -1.28 -16.33
CA GLU A 740 45.40 -0.29 -15.27
C GLU A 740 45.30 1.16 -15.78
N ARG A 741 45.61 1.43 -17.07
CA ARG A 741 45.35 2.73 -17.71
C ARG A 741 43.86 3.04 -17.82
N CYS A 742 43.04 2.08 -18.23
CA CYS A 742 41.58 2.22 -18.25
C CYS A 742 41.00 2.45 -16.84
N LEU A 743 41.47 1.67 -15.86
CA LEU A 743 41.08 1.80 -14.45
C LEU A 743 41.47 3.18 -13.86
N ALA A 744 42.64 3.70 -14.22
CA ALA A 744 43.10 5.01 -13.77
C ALA A 744 42.25 6.15 -14.35
N LEU A 745 41.91 6.10 -15.65
CA LEU A 745 41.06 7.10 -16.29
C LEU A 745 39.64 7.13 -15.71
N ARG A 746 39.08 5.96 -15.35
CA ARG A 746 37.77 5.90 -14.68
C ARG A 746 37.84 6.47 -13.26
N LYS A 747 38.88 6.15 -12.51
CA LYS A 747 39.09 6.66 -11.13
C LYS A 747 39.29 8.18 -11.05
N SER A 748 39.79 8.83 -12.10
CA SER A 748 39.91 10.29 -12.12
C SER A 748 38.57 11.00 -12.36
N ALA A 749 37.61 10.36 -13.04
CA ALA A 749 36.36 10.97 -13.51
C ALA A 749 35.35 11.23 -12.38
N GLY A 750 35.61 12.25 -11.56
CA GLY A 750 34.76 12.66 -10.44
C GLY A 750 33.53 13.50 -10.84
N GLU A 751 33.62 14.31 -11.89
CA GLU A 751 32.55 15.25 -12.30
C GLU A 751 32.28 15.33 -13.82
N VAL A 752 33.13 14.75 -14.68
CA VAL A 752 32.94 14.74 -16.15
C VAL A 752 33.21 13.33 -16.71
N GLU A 753 32.28 12.77 -17.46
CA GLU A 753 32.45 11.47 -18.11
C GLU A 753 33.32 11.57 -19.39
N PRO A 754 34.30 10.68 -19.60
CA PRO A 754 35.14 10.73 -20.80
C PRO A 754 34.39 10.24 -22.05
N THR A 755 34.08 11.19 -22.93
CA THR A 755 33.48 10.94 -24.25
C THR A 755 34.54 10.59 -25.30
N PHE A 756 34.36 9.46 -25.99
CA PHE A 756 35.19 9.02 -27.10
C PHE A 756 34.41 9.05 -28.42
N ARG A 757 35.12 9.05 -29.53
CA ARG A 757 34.56 8.98 -30.88
C ARG A 757 35.13 7.76 -31.60
N ALA A 758 34.28 6.83 -32.02
CA ALA A 758 34.68 5.64 -32.78
C ALA A 758 34.31 5.77 -34.26
N ALA A 759 35.17 5.25 -35.13
CA ALA A 759 35.00 5.26 -36.58
C ALA A 759 34.51 3.88 -37.06
N LEU A 760 33.32 3.82 -37.65
CA LEU A 760 32.70 2.61 -38.20
C LEU A 760 32.86 2.59 -39.73
N ASP A 761 33.30 1.46 -40.28
CA ASP A 761 33.70 1.36 -41.69
C ASP A 761 32.95 0.28 -42.49
N HIS A 762 32.77 -0.92 -41.93
CA HIS A 762 32.18 -2.08 -42.61
C HIS A 762 31.16 -2.81 -41.73
N VAL A 763 30.08 -3.32 -42.34
CA VAL A 763 29.25 -4.37 -41.76
C VAL A 763 29.88 -5.71 -42.14
N VAL A 764 30.15 -6.57 -41.17
CA VAL A 764 30.80 -7.88 -41.35
C VAL A 764 29.88 -8.97 -40.77
N TRP A 765 29.72 -10.08 -41.48
CA TRP A 765 28.89 -11.21 -41.02
C TRP A 765 29.40 -12.56 -41.52
N ASN A 766 29.01 -13.60 -40.79
CA ASN A 766 29.08 -14.99 -41.21
C ASN A 766 27.71 -15.65 -40.96
N GLY A 767 27.63 -16.98 -41.02
CA GLY A 767 26.38 -17.71 -40.78
C GLY A 767 25.80 -17.59 -39.35
N ASN A 768 26.56 -17.11 -38.36
CA ASN A 768 26.23 -17.13 -36.93
C ASN A 768 26.04 -15.74 -36.30
N VAL A 769 26.85 -14.76 -36.69
CA VAL A 769 26.93 -13.44 -36.05
C VAL A 769 27.15 -12.32 -37.07
N MET A 770 26.65 -11.13 -36.76
CA MET A 770 26.83 -9.90 -37.54
C MET A 770 27.37 -8.77 -36.64
N ALA A 771 28.30 -7.96 -37.13
CA ALA A 771 28.93 -6.86 -36.38
C ALA A 771 29.39 -5.71 -37.28
N LEU A 772 29.48 -4.51 -36.71
CA LEU A 772 30.16 -3.37 -37.33
C LEU A 772 31.65 -3.41 -36.95
N SER A 773 32.52 -3.31 -37.95
CA SER A 773 33.96 -3.11 -37.75
C SER A 773 34.23 -1.67 -37.27
N VAL A 774 35.16 -1.53 -36.32
CA VAL A 774 35.59 -0.23 -35.76
C VAL A 774 37.04 0.01 -36.18
N SER A 775 37.28 0.95 -37.09
CA SER A 775 38.61 1.19 -37.67
C SER A 775 39.52 2.05 -36.79
N LYS A 776 38.95 2.99 -36.01
CA LYS A 776 39.68 3.91 -35.14
C LYS A 776 38.85 4.34 -33.94
N VAL A 777 39.52 4.70 -32.85
CA VAL A 777 38.95 5.44 -31.71
C VAL A 777 39.75 6.73 -31.54
N GLU A 778 39.05 7.84 -31.27
CA GLU A 778 39.58 9.18 -31.07
C GLU A 778 38.95 9.83 -29.83
N MET A 779 39.53 10.93 -29.33
CA MET A 779 38.94 11.71 -28.23
C MET A 779 37.96 12.76 -28.76
N HIS A 780 36.94 13.08 -27.97
CA HIS A 780 36.06 14.22 -28.17
C HIS A 780 36.43 15.35 -27.18
N GLN A 781 36.30 16.62 -27.58
CA GLN A 781 36.65 17.81 -26.76
C GLN A 781 35.84 17.88 -25.44
N ASP A 782 36.28 18.53 -24.36
CA ASP A 782 37.58 19.11 -23.98
C ASP A 782 37.77 18.80 -22.49
N PHE A 783 38.95 18.32 -22.07
CA PHE A 783 39.20 17.85 -20.70
C PHE A 783 40.27 18.69 -19.99
N ASP A 784 40.21 18.73 -18.65
CA ASP A 784 41.30 19.24 -17.81
C ASP A 784 42.64 18.58 -18.15
N GLU A 785 43.73 19.33 -18.00
CA GLU A 785 45.07 19.00 -18.49
C GLU A 785 45.61 17.64 -17.98
N GLU A 786 45.18 17.15 -16.81
CA GLU A 786 45.52 15.81 -16.31
C GLU A 786 44.62 14.70 -16.90
N HIS A 787 43.29 14.91 -16.94
CA HIS A 787 42.35 13.97 -17.57
C HIS A 787 42.64 13.80 -19.06
N ARG A 788 42.96 14.89 -19.76
CA ARG A 788 43.38 14.91 -21.15
C ARG A 788 44.61 14.04 -21.38
N LYS A 789 45.58 14.03 -20.46
CA LYS A 789 46.77 13.17 -20.54
C LYS A 789 46.43 11.69 -20.35
N LEU A 790 45.54 11.36 -19.40
CA LEU A 790 45.09 9.98 -19.19
C LEU A 790 44.26 9.45 -20.36
N ALA A 791 43.29 10.23 -20.86
CA ALA A 791 42.46 9.86 -22.00
C ALA A 791 43.31 9.69 -23.28
N LYS A 792 44.23 10.61 -23.53
CA LYS A 792 45.18 10.52 -24.65
C LYS A 792 46.05 9.26 -24.54
N ALA A 793 46.53 8.93 -23.33
CA ALA A 793 47.33 7.74 -23.09
C ALA A 793 46.56 6.41 -23.20
N VAL A 794 45.22 6.42 -23.13
CA VAL A 794 44.37 5.26 -23.45
C VAL A 794 44.20 5.14 -24.97
N VAL A 795 43.89 6.24 -25.68
CA VAL A 795 43.66 6.20 -27.14
C VAL A 795 44.94 5.91 -27.94
N GLU A 796 46.07 6.53 -27.59
CA GLU A 796 47.33 6.36 -28.34
C GLU A 796 48.03 5.02 -28.07
N LYS A 797 47.63 4.28 -27.03
CA LYS A 797 48.26 3.02 -26.61
C LYS A 797 47.31 1.82 -26.57
N ILE A 798 46.26 1.82 -27.39
CA ILE A 798 45.46 0.61 -27.62
C ILE A 798 46.36 -0.46 -28.26
N PRO A 799 46.56 -1.64 -27.64
CA PRO A 799 47.38 -2.71 -28.21
C PRO A 799 46.87 -3.15 -29.58
N GLU A 800 47.77 -3.38 -30.54
CA GLU A 800 47.43 -3.75 -31.92
C GLU A 800 46.48 -4.97 -32.02
N ARG A 801 46.65 -5.93 -31.10
CA ARG A 801 45.77 -7.11 -30.97
C ARG A 801 44.32 -6.74 -30.64
N ILE A 802 44.10 -5.72 -29.81
CA ILE A 802 42.76 -5.20 -29.51
C ILE A 802 42.24 -4.46 -30.73
N THR A 803 43.03 -3.54 -31.30
CA THR A 803 42.67 -2.77 -32.50
C THR A 803 42.17 -3.67 -33.63
N LYS A 804 42.85 -4.80 -33.89
CA LYS A 804 42.48 -5.80 -34.89
C LYS A 804 41.12 -6.47 -34.65
N ARG A 805 40.65 -6.58 -33.40
CA ARG A 805 39.34 -7.14 -33.03
C ARG A 805 38.29 -6.12 -32.57
N LEU A 806 38.51 -4.81 -32.74
CA LEU A 806 37.51 -3.80 -32.35
C LEU A 806 36.28 -3.88 -33.27
N HIS A 807 35.11 -4.12 -32.65
CA HIS A 807 33.83 -4.29 -33.31
C HIS A 807 32.68 -3.86 -32.38
N LEU A 808 31.49 -3.74 -32.95
CA LEU A 808 30.22 -3.51 -32.28
C LEU A 808 29.24 -4.59 -32.78
N THR A 809 28.83 -5.51 -31.92
CA THR A 809 27.98 -6.63 -32.32
C THR A 809 26.56 -6.15 -32.64
N ILE A 810 26.08 -6.49 -33.85
CA ILE A 810 24.72 -6.17 -34.31
C ILE A 810 23.72 -7.20 -33.78
N GLY A 811 24.07 -8.49 -33.82
CA GLY A 811 23.21 -9.57 -33.36
C GLY A 811 23.77 -10.97 -33.63
N THR A 812 23.25 -11.97 -32.92
CA THR A 812 23.53 -13.40 -33.14
C THR A 812 22.27 -14.13 -33.61
N ARG A 813 22.45 -15.10 -34.53
CA ARG A 813 21.34 -15.86 -35.14
C ARG A 813 20.43 -16.53 -34.11
N GLU A 814 21.02 -17.03 -33.02
CA GLU A 814 20.39 -17.85 -31.96
C GLU A 814 21.05 -17.61 -30.60
N ASP A 815 20.32 -17.85 -29.49
CA ASP A 815 20.80 -17.60 -28.11
C ASP A 815 21.98 -18.47 -27.66
N SER A 816 22.23 -19.59 -28.32
CA SER A 816 23.36 -20.48 -28.02
C SER A 816 24.71 -19.98 -28.53
N ILE A 817 24.72 -18.91 -29.35
CA ILE A 817 25.91 -18.36 -30.01
C ILE A 817 26.46 -17.22 -29.14
N ASP A 818 27.73 -17.30 -28.74
CA ASP A 818 28.34 -16.28 -27.86
C ASP A 818 28.60 -15.00 -28.68
N PRO A 819 28.08 -13.81 -28.27
CA PRO A 819 28.38 -12.55 -28.95
C PRO A 819 29.88 -12.24 -29.10
N PHE A 820 30.75 -12.87 -28.29
CA PHE A 820 32.20 -12.80 -28.42
C PHE A 820 32.74 -13.43 -29.73
N GLU A 821 31.98 -14.30 -30.42
CA GLU A 821 32.35 -14.85 -31.73
C GLU A 821 32.57 -13.75 -32.78
N ALA A 822 31.87 -12.60 -32.66
CA ALA A 822 32.07 -11.43 -33.51
C ALA A 822 33.52 -10.91 -33.48
N ALA A 823 34.22 -11.09 -32.34
CA ALA A 823 35.61 -10.68 -32.17
C ALA A 823 36.58 -11.52 -33.02
N SER A 824 36.32 -12.83 -33.15
CA SER A 824 37.10 -13.72 -34.01
C SER A 824 36.80 -13.40 -35.48
N MET A 825 35.50 -13.31 -35.82
CA MET A 825 35.04 -13.02 -37.18
C MET A 825 35.66 -11.73 -37.75
N VAL A 826 35.62 -10.61 -37.01
CA VAL A 826 36.20 -9.34 -37.49
C VAL A 826 37.73 -9.41 -37.58
N SER A 827 38.39 -10.18 -36.71
CA SER A 827 39.84 -10.39 -36.81
C SER A 827 40.23 -11.29 -37.98
N GLU A 828 39.47 -12.33 -38.29
CA GLU A 828 39.69 -13.23 -39.43
C GLU A 828 39.44 -12.52 -40.76
N TRP A 829 38.35 -11.75 -40.85
CA TRP A 829 38.03 -10.90 -42.00
C TRP A 829 39.15 -9.90 -42.31
N ARG A 830 39.67 -9.18 -41.30
CA ARG A 830 40.77 -8.22 -41.46
C ARG A 830 42.11 -8.85 -41.83
N ASN A 831 42.33 -10.12 -41.48
CA ASN A 831 43.52 -10.87 -41.83
C ASN A 831 43.38 -11.63 -43.17
N GLY A 832 42.19 -11.68 -43.77
CA GLY A 832 41.90 -12.44 -44.99
C GLY A 832 42.08 -13.95 -44.83
N THR A 833 41.80 -14.50 -43.64
CA THR A 833 42.11 -15.90 -43.31
C THR A 833 40.93 -16.87 -43.48
N ASN A 834 39.75 -16.37 -43.86
CA ASN A 834 38.52 -17.16 -43.92
C ASN A 834 37.58 -16.60 -45.02
N ASP A 835 37.34 -17.40 -46.06
CA ASP A 835 36.54 -17.01 -47.24
C ASP A 835 35.02 -17.03 -46.98
N ASP A 836 34.56 -17.64 -45.87
CA ASP A 836 33.14 -17.72 -45.48
C ASP A 836 32.67 -16.49 -44.68
N ILE A 837 33.50 -15.43 -44.58
CA ILE A 837 33.16 -14.18 -43.90
C ILE A 837 33.00 -13.06 -44.91
N TYR A 838 31.81 -12.48 -44.95
CA TYR A 838 31.45 -11.42 -45.90
C TYR A 838 31.47 -10.05 -45.21
N GLY A 839 31.78 -9.02 -45.98
CA GLY A 839 31.73 -7.63 -45.50
C GLY A 839 31.27 -6.67 -46.58
N ILE A 840 30.53 -5.63 -46.18
CA ILE A 840 30.09 -4.52 -47.05
C ILE A 840 30.50 -3.19 -46.42
N ALA A 841 31.05 -2.29 -47.24
CA ALA A 841 31.47 -0.96 -46.80
C ALA A 841 30.24 -0.06 -46.55
N LEU A 842 30.29 0.74 -45.48
CA LEU A 842 29.23 1.71 -45.17
C LEU A 842 29.23 2.90 -46.16
N GLY A 843 30.35 3.16 -46.85
CA GLY A 843 30.54 4.27 -47.78
C GLY A 843 31.47 5.31 -47.17
N GLU A 844 30.91 6.35 -46.56
CA GLU A 844 31.69 7.26 -45.70
C GLU A 844 31.91 6.64 -44.32
N THR A 845 33.08 6.87 -43.72
CA THR A 845 33.39 6.38 -42.38
C THR A 845 32.55 7.12 -41.33
N LEU A 846 31.65 6.39 -40.67
CA LEU A 846 30.71 6.99 -39.73
C LEU A 846 31.38 7.21 -38.37
N LEU A 847 31.34 8.44 -37.87
CA LEU A 847 31.90 8.81 -36.56
C LEU A 847 30.80 8.80 -35.49
N VAL A 848 30.89 7.88 -34.53
CA VAL A 848 29.93 7.73 -33.42
C VAL A 848 30.55 8.16 -32.11
N ASN A 849 29.84 9.00 -31.35
CA ASN A 849 30.26 9.40 -30.00
C ASN A 849 29.71 8.39 -28.97
N GLY A 850 30.52 8.03 -27.96
CA GLY A 850 30.11 7.15 -26.87
C GLY A 850 30.91 7.34 -25.58
N ASN A 851 30.27 7.05 -24.44
CA ASN A 851 30.88 7.16 -23.11
C ASN A 851 31.57 5.84 -22.75
N MET A 852 32.59 5.89 -21.89
CA MET A 852 33.27 4.70 -21.40
C MET A 852 32.60 4.14 -20.15
N ASP A 853 32.20 2.86 -20.21
CA ASP A 853 31.40 2.17 -19.18
C ASP A 853 32.07 0.88 -18.69
N GLU A 854 31.70 0.43 -17.48
CA GLU A 854 32.16 -0.80 -16.85
C GLU A 854 30.97 -1.59 -16.27
N SER A 855 30.78 -2.86 -16.69
CA SER A 855 29.65 -3.67 -16.22
C SER A 855 30.06 -4.82 -15.30
N GLY A 856 29.28 -5.03 -14.23
CA GLY A 856 29.46 -6.13 -13.27
C GLY A 856 28.49 -7.32 -13.47
N SER A 857 27.40 -7.13 -14.22
CA SER A 857 26.28 -8.08 -14.31
C SER A 857 26.23 -8.82 -15.64
N GLY A 858 26.99 -9.91 -15.75
CA GLY A 858 26.79 -10.90 -16.82
C GLY A 858 25.65 -11.84 -16.49
N SER A 859 24.44 -11.29 -16.43
CA SER A 859 23.18 -12.01 -16.43
C SER A 859 22.32 -11.35 -17.50
N ASN A 860 21.72 -12.13 -18.42
CA ASN A 860 20.62 -11.62 -19.23
C ASN A 860 19.66 -10.88 -18.28
N PRO A 861 19.24 -9.64 -18.60
CA PRO A 861 18.17 -9.04 -17.84
C PRO A 861 17.03 -10.05 -17.85
N ARG A 862 16.48 -10.37 -16.67
CA ARG A 862 15.12 -10.91 -16.68
C ARG A 862 14.31 -9.86 -17.41
N PRO A 863 13.57 -10.22 -18.49
CA PRO A 863 12.71 -9.24 -19.14
C PRO A 863 11.86 -8.60 -18.05
N ASP A 864 11.67 -7.29 -18.15
CA ASP A 864 10.75 -6.61 -17.26
C ASP A 864 9.42 -7.39 -17.34
N PRO A 865 8.79 -7.81 -16.23
CA PRO A 865 7.52 -8.53 -16.32
C PRO A 865 6.42 -7.73 -17.03
N ASP A 866 6.63 -6.44 -17.27
CA ASP A 866 5.80 -5.56 -18.11
C ASP A 866 6.27 -5.47 -19.59
N SER A 867 7.41 -6.09 -20.00
CA SER A 867 7.93 -6.07 -21.39
C SER A 867 7.67 -7.34 -22.21
N MET A 868 6.91 -8.31 -21.68
CA MET A 868 6.48 -9.45 -22.49
C MET A 868 5.34 -8.97 -23.40
N ASP A 869 5.63 -8.68 -24.68
CA ASP A 869 4.64 -8.07 -25.57
C ASP A 869 3.50 -9.07 -25.89
N VAL A 870 2.41 -8.89 -25.15
CA VAL A 870 1.22 -9.73 -25.19
C VAL A 870 0.45 -9.54 -26.50
N ASP A 871 0.80 -8.54 -27.32
CA ASP A 871 0.23 -8.35 -28.65
C ASP A 871 0.85 -9.22 -29.75
N SER A 872 1.94 -9.93 -29.46
CA SER A 872 2.53 -10.93 -30.37
C SER A 872 1.66 -12.18 -30.58
N GLU A 873 1.64 -12.70 -31.81
CA GLU A 873 0.93 -13.93 -32.19
C GLU A 873 1.41 -15.16 -31.37
N TYR A 874 2.70 -15.17 -31.02
CA TYR A 874 3.34 -16.20 -30.19
C TYR A 874 2.77 -16.29 -28.77
N GLY A 875 2.41 -15.15 -28.14
CA GLY A 875 1.77 -15.16 -26.81
C GLY A 875 0.45 -15.93 -26.83
N GLY A 876 -0.35 -15.72 -27.89
CA GLY A 876 -1.59 -16.46 -28.11
C GLY A 876 -1.38 -17.96 -28.33
N LEU A 877 -0.33 -18.36 -29.04
CA LEU A 877 0.03 -19.76 -29.24
C LEU A 877 0.48 -20.45 -27.94
N ILE A 878 1.32 -19.80 -27.13
CA ILE A 878 1.80 -20.36 -25.85
C ILE A 878 0.63 -20.62 -24.90
N PHE A 879 -0.32 -19.68 -24.80
CA PHE A 879 -1.46 -19.83 -23.89
C PHE A 879 -2.38 -21.02 -24.22
N LYS A 880 -2.40 -21.50 -25.48
CA LYS A 880 -3.16 -22.69 -25.90
C LYS A 880 -2.62 -24.00 -25.32
N TYR A 881 -1.32 -24.06 -24.98
CA TYR A 881 -0.67 -25.24 -24.39
C TYR A 881 -0.66 -25.23 -22.85
N LEU A 882 -1.19 -24.19 -22.22
CA LEU A 882 -1.28 -24.12 -20.75
C LEU A 882 -2.45 -24.93 -20.21
N ARG A 883 -2.32 -25.40 -18.97
CA ARG A 883 -3.45 -26.00 -18.24
C ARG A 883 -4.44 -24.91 -17.82
N PRO A 884 -5.74 -25.24 -17.64
CA PRO A 884 -6.75 -24.28 -17.21
C PRO A 884 -6.43 -23.56 -15.90
N ALA A 885 -5.84 -24.24 -14.92
CA ALA A 885 -5.47 -23.66 -13.63
C ALA A 885 -4.39 -22.58 -13.75
N ASP A 886 -3.42 -22.79 -14.65
CA ASP A 886 -2.31 -21.88 -14.89
C ASP A 886 -2.79 -20.65 -15.69
N LEU A 887 -3.62 -20.88 -16.71
CA LEU A 887 -4.24 -19.81 -17.51
C LEU A 887 -5.20 -18.93 -16.66
N LEU A 888 -5.95 -19.52 -15.73
CA LEU A 888 -6.74 -18.78 -14.72
C LEU A 888 -5.88 -17.95 -13.77
N SER A 889 -4.67 -18.42 -13.46
CA SER A 889 -3.73 -17.69 -12.60
C SER A 889 -3.13 -16.50 -13.34
N LEU A 890 -2.75 -16.67 -14.62
CA LEU A 890 -2.35 -15.57 -15.49
C LEU A 890 -3.47 -14.54 -15.70
N ALA A 891 -4.71 -14.97 -15.96
CA ALA A 891 -5.87 -14.09 -16.12
C ALA A 891 -6.22 -13.24 -14.87
N ARG A 892 -5.63 -13.56 -13.70
CA ARG A 892 -5.75 -12.75 -12.47
C ARG A 892 -4.63 -11.70 -12.35
N CYS A 893 -3.52 -11.87 -13.06
CA CYS A 893 -2.43 -10.89 -13.10
C CYS A 893 -2.82 -9.66 -13.92
N LYS A 894 -2.41 -8.47 -13.45
CA LYS A 894 -2.83 -7.17 -14.01
C LYS A 894 -2.57 -6.99 -15.51
N PRO A 895 -1.42 -7.43 -16.10
CA PRO A 895 -1.17 -7.27 -17.54
C PRO A 895 -2.10 -8.13 -18.41
N PHE A 896 -2.26 -9.41 -18.06
CA PHE A 896 -2.97 -10.38 -18.90
C PHE A 896 -4.50 -10.36 -18.73
N ARG A 897 -5.02 -9.84 -17.60
CA ARG A 897 -6.45 -9.84 -17.27
C ARG A 897 -7.33 -9.22 -18.36
N THR A 898 -6.95 -8.07 -18.91
CA THR A 898 -7.78 -7.35 -19.90
C THR A 898 -7.87 -8.11 -21.23
N ARG A 899 -6.81 -8.86 -21.59
CA ARG A 899 -6.74 -9.65 -22.83
C ARG A 899 -7.46 -10.98 -22.69
N LEU A 900 -7.08 -11.79 -21.69
CA LEU A 900 -7.65 -13.13 -21.48
C LEU A 900 -9.12 -13.13 -21.06
N MET A 901 -9.64 -12.02 -20.52
CA MET A 901 -11.07 -11.84 -20.20
C MET A 901 -11.83 -11.03 -21.27
N GLY A 902 -11.22 -10.76 -22.42
CA GLY A 902 -11.84 -10.06 -23.55
C GLY A 902 -12.89 -10.90 -24.28
N ARG A 903 -13.86 -10.25 -24.93
CA ARG A 903 -14.95 -10.92 -25.69
C ARG A 903 -14.64 -11.15 -27.18
N LYS A 904 -13.37 -11.16 -27.59
CA LYS A 904 -13.00 -11.51 -28.97
C LYS A 904 -12.92 -13.03 -29.12
N GLU A 905 -13.34 -13.54 -30.27
CA GLU A 905 -13.35 -14.97 -30.61
C GLU A 905 -11.96 -15.62 -30.46
N ASP A 906 -10.90 -14.90 -30.81
CA ASP A 906 -9.50 -15.34 -30.64
C ASP A 906 -9.19 -15.80 -29.21
N PHE A 907 -9.68 -15.08 -28.20
CA PHE A 907 -9.42 -15.41 -26.79
C PHE A 907 -10.29 -16.56 -26.29
N GLN A 908 -11.51 -16.71 -26.81
CA GLN A 908 -12.32 -17.90 -26.55
C GLN A 908 -11.62 -19.16 -27.09
N SER A 909 -11.00 -19.09 -28.27
CA SER A 909 -10.21 -20.19 -28.82
C SER A 909 -9.05 -20.64 -27.92
N ILE A 910 -8.44 -19.70 -27.17
CA ILE A 910 -7.37 -20.00 -26.22
C ILE A 910 -7.90 -20.77 -25.00
N TRP A 911 -9.06 -20.38 -24.46
CA TRP A 911 -9.67 -21.10 -23.35
C TRP A 911 -10.18 -22.49 -23.75
N CYS A 912 -10.72 -22.64 -24.97
CA CYS A 912 -11.11 -23.95 -25.50
C CYS A 912 -9.89 -24.88 -25.69
N ALA A 913 -8.81 -24.40 -26.30
CA ALA A 913 -7.58 -25.19 -26.44
C ALA A 913 -6.96 -25.55 -25.06
N ALA A 914 -6.98 -24.62 -24.10
CA ALA A 914 -6.54 -24.91 -22.74
C ALA A 914 -7.42 -25.96 -22.04
N MET A 915 -8.70 -26.06 -22.37
CA MET A 915 -9.59 -27.13 -21.88
C MET A 915 -9.27 -28.50 -22.48
N GLU A 916 -8.91 -28.56 -23.75
CA GLU A 916 -8.53 -29.81 -24.45
C GLU A 916 -7.26 -30.45 -23.85
N ASN A 917 -6.41 -29.66 -23.20
CA ASN A 917 -5.26 -30.16 -22.43
C ASN A 917 -5.65 -30.99 -21.18
N VAL A 918 -6.93 -31.04 -20.80
CA VAL A 918 -7.43 -31.86 -19.68
C VAL A 918 -8.26 -33.03 -20.20
N ARG A 919 -7.76 -34.26 -19.99
CA ARG A 919 -8.45 -35.50 -20.38
C ARG A 919 -9.82 -35.61 -19.70
N ASN A 920 -10.83 -35.96 -20.49
CA ASN A 920 -12.23 -36.19 -20.04
C ASN A 920 -12.95 -34.97 -19.42
N LEU A 921 -12.42 -33.75 -19.57
CA LEU A 921 -13.13 -32.54 -19.18
C LEU A 921 -14.32 -32.29 -20.14
N PRO A 922 -15.58 -32.21 -19.66
CA PRO A 922 -16.70 -31.94 -20.56
C PRO A 922 -16.73 -30.47 -21.01
N PRO A 923 -17.29 -30.19 -22.20
CA PRO A 923 -17.35 -28.84 -22.77
C PRO A 923 -18.13 -27.87 -21.88
N CYS A 924 -17.88 -26.57 -22.07
CA CYS A 924 -18.49 -25.52 -21.26
C CYS A 924 -20.02 -25.54 -21.38
N PRO A 925 -20.78 -25.69 -20.27
CA PRO A 925 -22.23 -25.75 -20.33
C PRO A 925 -22.87 -24.46 -20.84
N ARG A 926 -23.98 -24.59 -21.58
CA ARG A 926 -24.72 -23.44 -22.13
C ARG A 926 -25.05 -22.41 -21.04
N GLY A 927 -24.79 -21.13 -21.34
CA GLY A 927 -25.00 -20.00 -20.43
C GLY A 927 -23.82 -19.66 -19.51
N PHE A 928 -22.71 -20.39 -19.56
CA PHE A 928 -21.45 -20.07 -18.86
C PHE A 928 -20.35 -19.73 -19.86
N SER A 929 -19.43 -18.84 -19.49
CA SER A 929 -18.17 -18.69 -20.24
C SER A 929 -17.10 -19.65 -19.71
N GLU A 930 -16.19 -20.05 -20.58
CA GLU A 930 -15.10 -20.98 -20.29
C GLU A 930 -14.27 -20.52 -19.08
N PRO A 931 -13.87 -19.23 -18.93
CA PRO A 931 -13.15 -18.79 -17.73
C PRO A 931 -13.98 -18.89 -16.43
N GLN A 932 -15.30 -18.71 -16.51
CA GLN A 932 -16.19 -18.86 -15.35
C GLN A 932 -16.31 -20.33 -14.95
N TYR A 933 -16.59 -21.20 -15.92
CA TYR A 933 -16.68 -22.65 -15.73
C TYR A 933 -15.38 -23.21 -15.13
N LEU A 934 -14.23 -22.88 -15.72
CA LEU A 934 -12.93 -23.31 -15.22
C LEU A 934 -12.60 -22.74 -13.83
N SER A 935 -13.05 -21.51 -13.51
CA SER A 935 -12.85 -20.94 -12.18
C SER A 935 -13.69 -21.61 -11.08
N VAL A 936 -14.76 -22.34 -11.43
CA VAL A 936 -15.51 -23.20 -10.48
C VAL A 936 -14.72 -24.48 -10.21
N LEU A 937 -14.24 -25.11 -11.27
CA LEU A 937 -13.51 -26.37 -11.26
C LEU A 937 -12.14 -26.23 -10.58
N PHE A 938 -11.22 -25.49 -11.21
CA PHE A 938 -9.79 -25.49 -10.93
C PHE A 938 -9.32 -24.45 -9.89
N SER A 939 -10.24 -23.73 -9.25
CA SER A 939 -9.90 -22.62 -8.38
C SER A 939 -10.51 -22.76 -6.98
N ASN A 940 -9.72 -22.48 -5.95
CA ASN A 940 -10.09 -22.65 -4.54
C ASN A 940 -10.90 -21.47 -3.94
N PHE A 941 -11.19 -20.45 -4.73
CA PHE A 941 -11.90 -19.24 -4.28
C PHE A 941 -13.41 -19.40 -4.38
N CYS A 942 -14.14 -18.78 -3.46
CA CYS A 942 -15.60 -18.70 -3.55
C CYS A 942 -16.03 -17.88 -4.79
N THR A 943 -16.88 -18.45 -5.65
CA THR A 943 -17.32 -17.80 -6.91
C THR A 943 -18.17 -16.55 -6.69
N ASN A 944 -18.80 -16.39 -5.51
CA ASN A 944 -19.60 -15.20 -5.17
C ASN A 944 -18.80 -14.08 -4.49
N CYS A 945 -17.90 -14.40 -3.55
CA CYS A 945 -17.21 -13.39 -2.72
C CYS A 945 -15.68 -13.38 -2.83
N GLY A 946 -15.07 -14.25 -3.66
CA GLY A 946 -13.63 -14.30 -3.90
C GLY A 946 -12.77 -14.81 -2.73
N ASN A 947 -13.36 -15.20 -1.59
CA ASN A 947 -12.63 -15.62 -0.40
C ASN A 947 -11.99 -17.02 -0.59
N SER A 948 -10.78 -17.23 -0.05
CA SER A 948 -9.95 -18.44 -0.23
C SER A 948 -10.19 -19.55 0.81
N LYS A 949 -11.09 -19.34 1.78
CA LYS A 949 -11.44 -20.37 2.78
C LYS A 949 -12.06 -21.60 2.10
N LYS A 950 -11.75 -22.81 2.62
CA LYS A 950 -12.24 -24.12 2.13
C LYS A 950 -13.71 -24.06 1.71
N SER A 951 -13.93 -24.01 0.40
CA SER A 951 -15.22 -23.81 -0.24
C SER A 951 -15.58 -25.06 -1.04
N ARG A 952 -16.82 -25.54 -0.90
CA ARG A 952 -17.25 -26.78 -1.57
C ARG A 952 -17.74 -26.44 -2.98
N ILE A 953 -17.38 -27.31 -3.92
CA ILE A 953 -17.92 -27.29 -5.28
C ILE A 953 -19.26 -28.00 -5.32
N ASP A 954 -20.18 -27.46 -6.12
CA ASP A 954 -21.42 -28.09 -6.53
C ASP A 954 -21.42 -28.18 -8.06
N ALA A 955 -21.32 -29.40 -8.59
CA ALA A 955 -21.22 -29.65 -10.03
C ALA A 955 -22.57 -29.47 -10.76
N THR A 956 -23.69 -29.53 -10.05
CA THR A 956 -25.04 -29.38 -10.63
C THR A 956 -25.43 -27.91 -10.76
N LEU A 957 -25.08 -27.10 -9.77
CA LEU A 957 -25.27 -25.65 -9.77
C LEU A 957 -24.08 -24.88 -10.39
N LEU A 958 -22.95 -25.55 -10.66
CA LEU A 958 -21.70 -24.96 -11.14
C LEU A 958 -21.24 -23.75 -10.31
N VAL A 959 -21.23 -23.90 -8.98
CA VAL A 959 -20.77 -22.88 -8.05
C VAL A 959 -19.82 -23.44 -7.01
N ARG A 960 -18.95 -22.57 -6.49
CA ARG A 960 -18.09 -22.87 -5.34
C ARG A 960 -18.39 -21.86 -4.24
N LEU A 961 -19.10 -22.30 -3.21
CA LEU A 961 -19.57 -21.42 -2.14
C LEU A 961 -18.83 -21.69 -0.82
N CYS A 962 -18.56 -20.62 -0.09
CA CYS A 962 -18.19 -20.69 1.33
C CYS A 962 -19.45 -20.64 2.19
N ASN A 963 -19.41 -21.18 3.41
CA ASN A 963 -20.58 -21.37 4.28
C ASN A 963 -21.48 -20.11 4.45
N PRO A 964 -20.94 -18.87 4.55
CA PRO A 964 -21.78 -17.67 4.56
C PRO A 964 -22.57 -17.46 3.26
N CYS A 965 -21.91 -17.56 2.10
CA CYS A 965 -22.56 -17.39 0.81
C CYS A 965 -23.49 -18.56 0.44
N GLU A 966 -23.25 -19.77 0.95
CA GLU A 966 -24.21 -20.88 0.88
C GLU A 966 -25.55 -20.48 1.50
N SER A 967 -25.51 -19.87 2.68
CA SER A 967 -26.70 -19.47 3.45
C SER A 967 -27.42 -18.25 2.86
N GLU A 968 -26.71 -17.38 2.14
CA GLU A 968 -27.23 -16.16 1.53
C GLU A 968 -27.83 -16.40 0.12
N ARG A 969 -27.25 -17.33 -0.66
CA ARG A 969 -27.53 -17.47 -2.11
C ARG A 969 -28.30 -18.71 -2.51
N LEU A 970 -28.39 -19.73 -1.66
CA LEU A 970 -29.20 -20.92 -1.89
C LEU A 970 -30.53 -20.82 -1.16
N VAL A 971 -31.61 -21.20 -1.85
CA VAL A 971 -32.97 -21.28 -1.29
C VAL A 971 -33.47 -22.71 -1.43
N LEU A 972 -34.23 -23.19 -0.44
CA LEU A 972 -34.91 -24.49 -0.51
C LEU A 972 -35.96 -24.47 -1.63
N LEU A 973 -36.01 -25.50 -2.47
CA LEU A 973 -36.98 -25.65 -3.57
C LEU A 973 -38.44 -25.59 -3.08
N VAL A 974 -38.68 -26.05 -1.84
CA VAL A 974 -39.99 -26.05 -1.18
C VAL A 974 -40.38 -24.69 -0.58
N SER A 975 -39.49 -23.70 -0.59
CA SER A 975 -39.77 -22.35 -0.09
C SER A 975 -40.89 -21.66 -0.88
N ALA A 976 -41.70 -20.86 -0.19
CA ALA A 976 -42.70 -19.99 -0.82
C ALA A 976 -42.10 -18.98 -1.82
N ALA A 977 -40.79 -18.70 -1.70
CA ALA A 977 -40.05 -17.85 -2.64
C ALA A 977 -39.78 -18.50 -4.02
N VAL A 978 -40.12 -19.78 -4.22
CA VAL A 978 -39.96 -20.49 -5.50
C VAL A 978 -41.32 -20.95 -6.02
N PRO A 979 -41.95 -20.19 -6.95
CA PRO A 979 -43.23 -20.55 -7.57
C PRO A 979 -43.22 -21.97 -8.14
N ILE A 980 -44.33 -22.70 -8.01
CA ILE A 980 -44.41 -24.11 -8.44
C ILE A 980 -44.21 -24.23 -9.97
N SER A 981 -44.77 -23.30 -10.74
CA SER A 981 -44.73 -23.25 -12.20
C SER A 981 -43.32 -23.16 -12.80
N ILE A 982 -42.33 -22.64 -12.07
CA ILE A 982 -40.96 -22.51 -12.58
C ILE A 982 -40.03 -23.63 -12.10
N ARG A 983 -40.49 -24.53 -11.22
CA ARG A 983 -39.63 -25.54 -10.59
C ARG A 983 -39.03 -26.54 -11.58
N GLU A 984 -39.59 -26.68 -12.77
CA GLU A 984 -39.08 -27.62 -13.78
C GLU A 984 -37.87 -27.03 -14.51
N PHE A 985 -37.88 -25.71 -14.74
CA PHE A 985 -36.84 -24.90 -15.39
C PHE A 985 -35.66 -24.49 -14.48
N LEU A 986 -35.56 -25.05 -13.27
CA LEU A 986 -34.48 -24.75 -12.32
C LEU A 986 -33.55 -25.95 -12.12
N HIS A 987 -32.24 -25.69 -12.10
CA HIS A 987 -31.23 -26.63 -11.62
C HIS A 987 -31.38 -26.81 -10.10
N LYS A 988 -31.35 -28.07 -9.64
CA LYS A 988 -31.62 -28.47 -8.26
C LYS A 988 -30.45 -29.30 -7.74
N SER A 989 -29.96 -29.00 -6.54
CA SER A 989 -28.86 -29.75 -5.92
C SER A 989 -29.11 -30.08 -4.47
N ASN A 990 -28.58 -31.25 -4.06
CA ASN A 990 -28.61 -31.77 -2.70
C ASN A 990 -27.19 -31.81 -2.07
N VAL A 991 -26.17 -31.24 -2.74
CA VAL A 991 -24.76 -31.27 -2.30
C VAL A 991 -24.56 -30.48 -1.00
N PHE A 992 -25.23 -29.34 -0.88
CA PHE A 992 -25.20 -28.49 0.31
C PHE A 992 -26.33 -28.86 1.29
N GLY A 993 -26.04 -29.70 2.29
CA GLY A 993 -27.02 -30.00 3.34
C GLY A 993 -26.68 -31.10 4.36
N LYS A 994 -25.70 -31.99 4.12
CA LYS A 994 -25.37 -33.07 5.06
C LYS A 994 -24.82 -32.57 6.41
N LYS A 995 -25.66 -32.57 7.45
CA LYS A 995 -25.22 -32.85 8.83
C LYS A 995 -25.02 -34.37 8.98
N ARG A 996 -24.09 -34.81 9.84
CA ARG A 996 -23.86 -36.25 10.09
C ARG A 996 -25.15 -36.89 10.65
N GLY A 997 -25.68 -37.91 9.97
CA GLY A 997 -26.71 -38.81 10.53
C GLY A 997 -28.18 -38.57 10.13
N GLN A 998 -28.48 -37.78 9.09
CA GLN A 998 -29.86 -37.62 8.57
C GLN A 998 -29.97 -38.08 7.12
N LEU A 999 -31.18 -38.57 6.74
CA LEU A 999 -31.52 -38.91 5.35
C LEU A 999 -31.49 -37.66 4.45
N LEU A 1000 -31.47 -37.92 3.13
CA LEU A 1000 -31.21 -36.99 2.03
C LEU A 1000 -31.73 -35.55 2.26
N PRO A 1001 -30.87 -34.52 2.14
CA PRO A 1001 -31.27 -33.13 2.39
C PRO A 1001 -32.19 -32.60 1.28
N ASP A 1002 -33.11 -31.72 1.66
CA ASP A 1002 -34.01 -30.99 0.75
C ASP A 1002 -33.25 -30.29 -0.39
N ALA A 1003 -33.77 -30.42 -1.61
CA ALA A 1003 -33.18 -29.83 -2.79
C ALA A 1003 -33.14 -28.29 -2.71
N ARG A 1004 -31.99 -27.72 -3.08
CA ARG A 1004 -31.75 -26.26 -3.13
C ARG A 1004 -31.56 -25.76 -4.55
N VAL A 1005 -31.90 -24.50 -4.75
CA VAL A 1005 -31.77 -23.75 -6.01
C VAL A 1005 -31.03 -22.42 -5.77
N LEU A 1006 -30.37 -21.89 -6.80
CA LEU A 1006 -29.76 -20.56 -6.75
C LEU A 1006 -30.83 -19.47 -6.84
N LYS A 1007 -30.79 -18.48 -5.94
CA LYS A 1007 -31.73 -17.35 -5.97
C LYS A 1007 -31.66 -16.56 -7.29
N SER A 1008 -30.46 -16.37 -7.82
CA SER A 1008 -30.25 -15.69 -9.11
C SER A 1008 -30.86 -16.41 -10.31
N ASP A 1009 -30.93 -17.75 -10.27
CA ASP A 1009 -31.56 -18.53 -11.34
C ASP A 1009 -33.10 -18.43 -11.27
N VAL A 1010 -33.66 -18.40 -10.05
CA VAL A 1010 -35.08 -18.11 -9.81
C VAL A 1010 -35.44 -16.74 -10.39
N ASP A 1011 -34.72 -15.69 -10.00
CA ASP A 1011 -34.96 -14.32 -10.46
C ASP A 1011 -34.83 -14.20 -12.00
N ARG A 1012 -33.86 -14.89 -12.61
CA ARG A 1012 -33.65 -14.91 -14.07
C ARG A 1012 -34.78 -15.62 -14.82
N VAL A 1013 -35.21 -16.80 -14.36
CA VAL A 1013 -36.26 -17.59 -15.02
C VAL A 1013 -37.60 -16.88 -14.94
N VAL A 1014 -37.96 -16.30 -13.78
CA VAL A 1014 -39.17 -15.48 -13.65
C VAL A 1014 -39.15 -14.32 -14.64
N LYS A 1015 -38.06 -13.54 -14.65
CA LYS A 1015 -37.94 -12.38 -15.54
C LYS A 1015 -38.05 -12.76 -17.03
N ALA A 1016 -37.39 -13.83 -17.46
CA ALA A 1016 -37.40 -14.26 -18.86
C ALA A 1016 -38.77 -14.77 -19.32
N LEU A 1017 -39.51 -15.47 -18.44
CA LEU A 1017 -40.88 -15.90 -18.71
C LEU A 1017 -41.85 -14.70 -18.76
N ASP A 1018 -41.76 -13.77 -17.81
CA ASP A 1018 -42.54 -12.53 -17.81
C ASP A 1018 -42.28 -11.67 -19.07
N GLU A 1019 -41.03 -11.61 -19.54
CA GLU A 1019 -40.66 -10.89 -20.77
C GLU A 1019 -41.22 -11.56 -22.02
N ALA A 1020 -41.13 -12.89 -22.13
CA ALA A 1020 -41.73 -13.63 -23.23
C ALA A 1020 -43.27 -13.50 -23.25
N GLU A 1021 -43.94 -13.62 -22.10
CA GLU A 1021 -45.39 -13.46 -21.97
C GLU A 1021 -45.85 -12.04 -22.38
N ARG A 1022 -45.09 -10.98 -22.05
CA ARG A 1022 -45.38 -9.61 -22.50
C ARG A 1022 -45.28 -9.40 -24.01
N THR A 1023 -44.54 -10.23 -24.74
CA THR A 1023 -44.44 -10.12 -26.22
C THR A 1023 -45.63 -10.74 -26.95
N GLY A 1024 -46.49 -11.53 -26.27
CA GLY A 1024 -47.69 -12.11 -26.84
C GLY A 1024 -47.46 -13.18 -27.92
N ASN A 1025 -46.21 -13.58 -28.18
CA ASN A 1025 -45.87 -14.60 -29.17
C ASN A 1025 -45.74 -15.99 -28.51
N GLU A 1026 -46.82 -16.77 -28.62
CA GLU A 1026 -46.93 -18.11 -28.01
C GLU A 1026 -45.88 -19.11 -28.52
N HIS A 1027 -45.35 -18.92 -29.75
CA HIS A 1027 -44.26 -19.73 -30.30
C HIS A 1027 -42.95 -19.49 -29.54
N LEU A 1028 -42.56 -18.23 -29.36
CA LEU A 1028 -41.34 -17.86 -28.64
C LEU A 1028 -41.37 -18.28 -27.17
N LEU A 1029 -42.55 -18.18 -26.52
CA LEU A 1029 -42.73 -18.68 -25.15
C LEU A 1029 -42.59 -20.20 -25.06
N THR A 1030 -43.05 -20.93 -26.07
CA THR A 1030 -42.95 -22.40 -26.15
C THR A 1030 -41.52 -22.84 -26.43
N GLU A 1031 -40.82 -22.18 -27.36
CA GLU A 1031 -39.39 -22.40 -27.63
C GLU A 1031 -38.54 -22.12 -26.39
N LEU A 1032 -38.74 -20.97 -25.74
CA LEU A 1032 -37.99 -20.60 -24.52
C LEU A 1032 -38.20 -21.60 -23.37
N LYS A 1033 -39.44 -22.05 -23.13
CA LYS A 1033 -39.74 -23.08 -22.12
C LYS A 1033 -39.04 -24.40 -22.47
N LYS A 1034 -39.05 -24.80 -23.74
CA LYS A 1034 -38.37 -25.99 -24.24
C LYS A 1034 -36.85 -25.89 -24.09
N GLU A 1035 -36.23 -24.75 -24.44
CA GLU A 1035 -34.80 -24.50 -24.25
C GLU A 1035 -34.38 -24.57 -22.77
N MET A 1036 -35.19 -23.98 -21.87
CA MET A 1036 -34.94 -24.06 -20.43
C MET A 1036 -35.08 -25.50 -19.90
N GLU A 1037 -36.07 -26.25 -20.37
CA GLU A 1037 -36.25 -27.65 -20.02
C GLU A 1037 -35.11 -28.53 -20.55
N GLU A 1038 -34.69 -28.35 -21.81
CA GLU A 1038 -33.54 -29.03 -22.41
C GLU A 1038 -32.25 -28.75 -21.64
N ALA A 1039 -31.95 -27.48 -21.34
CA ALA A 1039 -30.75 -27.08 -20.58
C ALA A 1039 -30.75 -27.63 -19.14
N VAL A 1040 -31.92 -27.75 -18.52
CA VAL A 1040 -32.05 -28.36 -17.19
C VAL A 1040 -31.95 -29.89 -17.28
N SER A 1041 -32.51 -30.51 -18.31
CA SER A 1041 -32.46 -31.95 -18.58
C SER A 1041 -31.03 -32.43 -18.83
N GLU A 1042 -30.26 -31.68 -19.63
CA GLU A 1042 -28.83 -31.89 -19.91
C GLU A 1042 -28.03 -32.08 -18.61
N ARG A 1043 -28.34 -31.29 -17.56
CA ARG A 1043 -27.69 -31.38 -16.24
C ARG A 1043 -28.41 -32.32 -15.25
N LYS A 1044 -29.72 -32.56 -15.40
CA LYS A 1044 -30.55 -33.38 -14.50
C LYS A 1044 -30.45 -34.89 -14.75
N ALA A 1045 -30.03 -35.33 -15.94
CA ALA A 1045 -30.07 -36.75 -16.32
C ALA A 1045 -29.56 -37.63 -15.16
N PRO A 1046 -30.36 -38.58 -14.61
CA PRO A 1046 -30.09 -39.15 -13.28
C PRO A 1046 -28.77 -39.89 -13.13
N ASP A 1047 -28.15 -40.27 -14.25
CA ASP A 1047 -26.84 -40.92 -14.33
C ASP A 1047 -25.74 -40.05 -14.95
N SER A 1048 -25.97 -38.73 -15.10
CA SER A 1048 -25.23 -37.85 -16.02
C SER A 1048 -23.72 -38.05 -15.99
N GLN A 1049 -23.24 -38.62 -17.10
CA GLN A 1049 -21.83 -38.84 -17.36
C GLN A 1049 -21.04 -37.52 -17.22
N GLN A 1050 -21.65 -36.37 -17.48
CA GLN A 1050 -21.04 -35.04 -17.34
C GLN A 1050 -20.65 -34.69 -15.89
N SER A 1051 -21.53 -34.89 -14.90
CA SER A 1051 -21.19 -34.61 -13.49
C SER A 1051 -20.15 -35.61 -12.96
N LYS A 1052 -20.29 -36.89 -13.33
CA LYS A 1052 -19.28 -37.93 -13.03
C LYS A 1052 -17.95 -37.65 -13.72
N ASN A 1053 -17.95 -37.13 -14.95
CA ASN A 1053 -16.75 -36.72 -15.70
C ASN A 1053 -16.13 -35.46 -15.11
N ILE A 1054 -16.89 -34.48 -14.64
CA ILE A 1054 -16.35 -33.32 -13.91
C ILE A 1054 -15.63 -33.79 -12.64
N ILE A 1055 -16.26 -34.65 -11.85
CA ILE A 1055 -15.65 -35.20 -10.63
C ILE A 1055 -14.45 -36.07 -10.97
N ARG A 1056 -14.52 -36.93 -12.00
CA ARG A 1056 -13.39 -37.74 -12.47
C ARG A 1056 -12.25 -36.88 -13.01
N ALA A 1057 -12.52 -35.83 -13.78
CA ALA A 1057 -11.51 -34.91 -14.32
C ALA A 1057 -10.87 -34.07 -13.21
N LEU A 1058 -11.63 -33.68 -12.18
CA LEU A 1058 -11.07 -33.05 -10.98
C LEU A 1058 -10.16 -34.03 -10.21
N VAL A 1059 -10.60 -35.27 -10.00
CA VAL A 1059 -9.78 -36.31 -9.36
C VAL A 1059 -8.55 -36.66 -10.20
N ILE A 1060 -8.67 -36.74 -11.53
CA ILE A 1060 -7.55 -36.96 -12.45
C ILE A 1060 -6.59 -35.77 -12.41
N CYS A 1061 -7.06 -34.52 -12.44
CA CYS A 1061 -6.17 -33.35 -12.34
C CYS A 1061 -5.55 -33.18 -10.94
N GLU A 1062 -6.25 -33.49 -9.86
CA GLU A 1062 -5.67 -33.55 -8.52
C GLU A 1062 -4.59 -34.65 -8.47
N ASN A 1063 -4.88 -35.84 -9.02
CA ASN A 1063 -3.92 -36.93 -9.16
C ASN A 1063 -2.76 -36.61 -10.10
N ASP A 1064 -2.94 -35.84 -11.18
CA ASP A 1064 -1.89 -35.46 -12.14
C ASP A 1064 -0.97 -34.40 -11.53
N VAL A 1065 -1.53 -33.44 -10.77
CA VAL A 1065 -0.75 -32.43 -10.03
C VAL A 1065 -0.04 -33.09 -8.84
N ASP A 1066 -0.64 -34.07 -8.20
CA ASP A 1066 0.00 -34.87 -7.15
C ASP A 1066 1.02 -35.85 -7.75
N TRP A 1067 0.81 -36.39 -8.96
CA TRP A 1067 1.77 -37.22 -9.70
C TRP A 1067 2.97 -36.41 -10.19
N GLU A 1068 2.77 -35.21 -10.75
CA GLU A 1068 3.85 -34.27 -11.06
C GLU A 1068 4.65 -33.93 -9.81
N ARG A 1069 3.97 -33.71 -8.68
CA ARG A 1069 4.61 -33.45 -7.38
C ARG A 1069 5.43 -34.66 -6.93
N GLU A 1070 4.87 -35.86 -6.99
CA GLU A 1070 5.53 -37.11 -6.63
C GLU A 1070 6.70 -37.44 -7.57
N GLU A 1071 6.59 -37.15 -8.87
CA GLU A 1071 7.62 -37.36 -9.88
C GLU A 1071 8.78 -36.37 -9.72
N ILE A 1072 8.49 -35.10 -9.40
CA ILE A 1072 9.52 -34.11 -9.02
C ILE A 1072 10.20 -34.53 -7.71
N GLN A 1073 9.44 -34.97 -6.70
CA GLN A 1073 9.99 -35.52 -5.46
C GLN A 1073 10.83 -36.79 -5.72
N ARG A 1074 10.40 -37.69 -6.61
CA ARG A 1074 11.12 -38.91 -6.98
C ARG A 1074 12.45 -38.58 -7.67
N LYS A 1075 12.44 -37.66 -8.65
CA LYS A 1075 13.67 -37.14 -9.29
C LYS A 1075 14.60 -36.49 -8.27
N ARG A 1076 14.07 -35.68 -7.35
CA ARG A 1076 14.84 -35.07 -6.25
C ARG A 1076 15.45 -36.11 -5.33
N ARG A 1077 14.68 -37.11 -4.89
CA ARG A 1077 15.15 -38.24 -4.05
C ARG A 1077 16.28 -39.01 -4.73
N LEU A 1078 16.11 -39.38 -6.00
CA LEU A 1078 17.13 -40.12 -6.77
C LEU A 1078 18.44 -39.34 -6.94
N GLU A 1079 18.38 -38.03 -7.23
CA GLU A 1079 19.58 -37.20 -7.32
C GLU A 1079 20.25 -36.99 -5.95
N ILE A 1080 19.47 -36.89 -4.86
CA ILE A 1080 20.00 -36.86 -3.48
C ILE A 1080 20.66 -38.20 -3.11
N GLU A 1081 20.06 -39.34 -3.45
CA GLU A 1081 20.65 -40.67 -3.23
C GLU A 1081 21.95 -40.83 -4.01
N ARG A 1082 21.94 -40.46 -5.31
CA ARG A 1082 23.12 -40.50 -6.19
C ARG A 1082 24.26 -39.66 -5.60
N ARG A 1083 23.99 -38.40 -5.22
CA ARG A 1083 25.01 -37.54 -4.60
C ARG A 1083 25.40 -37.99 -3.19
N CYS A 1084 24.54 -38.65 -2.42
CA CYS A 1084 24.95 -39.30 -1.16
C CYS A 1084 25.93 -40.46 -1.40
N ILE A 1085 25.83 -41.18 -2.51
CA ILE A 1085 26.78 -42.23 -2.88
C ILE A 1085 28.09 -41.58 -3.37
N GLU A 1086 28.01 -40.66 -4.34
CA GLU A 1086 29.17 -40.01 -5.00
C GLU A 1086 29.95 -39.06 -4.08
N ASP A 1087 29.30 -38.16 -3.34
CA ASP A 1087 29.97 -37.12 -2.55
C ASP A 1087 30.35 -37.56 -1.12
N LEU A 1088 29.68 -38.58 -0.58
CA LEU A 1088 29.76 -38.98 0.83
C LEU A 1088 30.22 -40.43 1.06
N ASN A 1089 30.45 -41.23 0.01
CA ASN A 1089 30.80 -42.66 0.10
C ASN A 1089 29.86 -43.45 1.04
N ILE A 1090 28.55 -43.24 0.89
CA ILE A 1090 27.53 -43.99 1.63
C ILE A 1090 27.01 -45.13 0.75
N GLU A 1091 27.23 -46.36 1.20
CA GLU A 1091 26.72 -47.56 0.54
C GLU A 1091 25.19 -47.56 0.49
N ARG A 1092 24.63 -48.05 -0.63
CA ARG A 1092 23.20 -47.98 -0.95
C ARG A 1092 22.30 -48.62 0.12
N GLU A 1093 22.81 -49.64 0.80
CA GLU A 1093 22.14 -50.35 1.91
C GLU A 1093 21.91 -49.43 3.12
N HIS A 1094 22.84 -48.53 3.41
CA HIS A 1094 22.75 -47.56 4.51
C HIS A 1094 21.82 -46.37 4.22
N LEU A 1095 21.37 -46.20 2.98
CA LEU A 1095 20.30 -45.25 2.62
C LEU A 1095 18.92 -45.78 3.02
N GLN A 1096 18.75 -47.10 3.12
CA GLN A 1096 17.52 -47.74 3.60
C GLN A 1096 17.52 -47.75 5.14
N PHE A 1097 16.92 -46.73 5.75
CA PHE A 1097 16.74 -46.66 7.21
C PHE A 1097 15.88 -47.84 7.70
N ALA A 1098 16.53 -48.91 8.17
CA ALA A 1098 15.92 -50.11 8.77
C ALA A 1098 15.29 -49.88 10.17
N CYS A 1099 15.00 -48.62 10.52
CA CYS A 1099 14.34 -48.25 11.77
C CYS A 1099 12.81 -48.27 11.61
N SER A 1100 12.11 -48.46 12.73
CA SER A 1100 10.64 -48.48 12.77
C SER A 1100 10.01 -47.26 12.08
N TRP A 1101 8.84 -47.46 11.48
CA TRP A 1101 8.12 -46.45 10.69
C TRP A 1101 7.91 -45.12 11.42
N ASP A 1102 7.81 -45.15 12.74
CA ASP A 1102 7.51 -43.97 13.56
C ASP A 1102 8.77 -43.22 14.09
N SER A 1103 9.97 -43.71 13.77
CA SER A 1103 11.25 -43.15 14.27
C SER A 1103 11.41 -41.65 13.95
N PRO A 1104 11.77 -40.80 14.95
CA PRO A 1104 12.05 -39.38 14.72
C PRO A 1104 13.14 -39.12 13.68
N MET A 1105 14.11 -40.02 13.55
CA MET A 1105 15.20 -39.91 12.58
C MET A 1105 14.73 -40.18 11.15
N ARG A 1106 13.83 -41.16 10.97
CA ARG A 1106 13.15 -41.43 9.70
C ARG A 1106 12.33 -40.22 9.27
N LYS A 1107 11.53 -39.65 10.18
CA LYS A 1107 10.76 -38.42 9.95
C LYS A 1107 11.66 -37.23 9.60
N ALA A 1108 12.81 -37.07 10.25
CA ALA A 1108 13.78 -36.02 9.96
C ALA A 1108 14.48 -36.20 8.58
N TYR A 1109 14.73 -37.43 8.16
CA TYR A 1109 15.29 -37.75 6.85
C TYR A 1109 14.29 -37.45 5.72
N TYR A 1110 13.08 -38.04 5.77
CA TYR A 1110 12.05 -37.80 4.76
C TYR A 1110 11.67 -36.31 4.64
N LYS A 1111 11.63 -35.56 5.76
CA LYS A 1111 11.40 -34.11 5.75
C LYS A 1111 12.46 -33.28 4.99
N LEU A 1112 13.65 -33.82 4.73
CA LEU A 1112 14.70 -33.15 3.93
C LEU A 1112 14.62 -33.48 2.44
N ILE A 1113 14.05 -34.64 2.08
CA ILE A 1113 14.02 -35.15 0.70
C ILE A 1113 12.64 -35.01 0.04
N ASP A 1114 11.55 -34.95 0.81
CA ASP A 1114 10.16 -34.88 0.31
C ASP A 1114 9.71 -33.44 0.01
N ILE A 1115 10.61 -32.65 -0.59
CA ILE A 1115 10.36 -31.27 -1.01
C ILE A 1115 10.05 -31.28 -2.51
N PRO A 1116 8.90 -30.74 -2.97
CA PRO A 1116 8.45 -30.87 -4.36
C PRO A 1116 9.11 -29.86 -5.33
N ASN A 1117 10.43 -29.70 -5.25
CA ASN A 1117 11.23 -28.84 -6.11
C ASN A 1117 12.43 -29.62 -6.69
N PRO A 1118 12.93 -29.29 -7.89
CA PRO A 1118 14.22 -29.81 -8.37
C PRO A 1118 15.36 -29.49 -7.40
N LEU A 1119 16.34 -30.39 -7.25
CA LEU A 1119 17.52 -30.12 -6.41
C LEU A 1119 18.48 -29.17 -7.14
N SER A 1120 18.81 -28.04 -6.51
CA SER A 1120 19.89 -27.17 -6.97
C SER A 1120 21.20 -27.43 -6.21
N ASP A 1121 22.35 -27.12 -6.81
CA ASP A 1121 23.67 -27.31 -6.17
C ASP A 1121 23.82 -26.48 -4.87
N ARG A 1122 23.17 -25.31 -4.82
CA ARG A 1122 23.12 -24.48 -3.62
C ARG A 1122 22.34 -25.17 -2.49
N GLU A 1123 21.17 -25.74 -2.80
CA GLU A 1123 20.39 -26.52 -1.83
C GLU A 1123 21.15 -27.78 -1.38
N TRP A 1124 21.84 -28.46 -2.30
CA TRP A 1124 22.68 -29.61 -1.99
C TRP A 1124 23.72 -29.28 -0.91
N GLY A 1125 24.44 -28.17 -1.06
CA GLY A 1125 25.40 -27.68 -0.05
C GLY A 1125 24.80 -27.39 1.33
N GLU A 1126 23.49 -27.10 1.41
CA GLU A 1126 22.79 -26.88 2.67
C GLU A 1126 22.20 -28.15 3.30
N ILE A 1127 21.82 -29.16 2.50
CA ILE A 1127 21.24 -30.42 3.02
C ILE A 1127 22.31 -31.48 3.29
N ARG A 1128 23.38 -31.55 2.50
CA ARG A 1128 24.53 -32.46 2.67
C ARG A 1128 25.01 -32.57 4.13
N PRO A 1129 25.38 -31.49 4.85
CA PRO A 1129 25.86 -31.60 6.23
C PRO A 1129 24.78 -32.02 7.26
N LYS A 1130 23.49 -31.93 6.90
CA LYS A 1130 22.37 -32.43 7.74
C LYS A 1130 22.20 -33.93 7.53
N LEU A 1131 22.30 -34.41 6.29
CA LEU A 1131 22.28 -35.82 5.92
C LEU A 1131 23.48 -36.56 6.51
N GLU A 1132 24.70 -36.02 6.37
CA GLU A 1132 25.90 -36.59 7.01
C GLU A 1132 25.73 -36.80 8.52
N ARG A 1133 25.09 -35.86 9.22
CA ARG A 1133 24.84 -35.97 10.67
C ARG A 1133 23.87 -37.11 10.98
N LEU A 1134 22.79 -37.24 10.21
CA LEU A 1134 21.83 -38.33 10.36
C LEU A 1134 22.51 -39.69 10.17
N PHE A 1135 23.25 -39.87 9.07
CA PHE A 1135 23.94 -41.14 8.76
C PHE A 1135 25.06 -41.50 9.75
N ARG A 1136 25.81 -40.53 10.28
CA ARG A 1136 26.79 -40.79 11.37
C ARG A 1136 26.11 -41.32 12.62
N THR A 1137 24.94 -40.81 12.97
CA THR A 1137 24.19 -41.29 14.15
C THR A 1137 23.64 -42.71 13.91
N THR A 1138 23.22 -43.06 12.68
CA THR A 1138 22.81 -44.44 12.33
C THR A 1138 23.98 -45.43 12.38
N ARG A 1139 25.17 -45.05 11.88
CA ARG A 1139 26.39 -45.88 11.96
C ARG A 1139 26.84 -46.14 13.41
N GLY A 1140 26.51 -45.26 14.35
CA GLY A 1140 26.78 -45.46 15.78
C GLY A 1140 25.78 -46.38 16.51
N ALA A 1141 24.75 -46.88 15.82
CA ALA A 1141 23.64 -47.63 16.41
C ALA A 1141 23.55 -49.10 15.93
N GLN A 1142 24.66 -49.69 15.48
CA GLN A 1142 24.77 -51.15 15.32
C GLN A 1142 25.28 -51.79 16.62
N PRO A 1143 24.49 -52.65 17.30
CA PRO A 1143 25.02 -53.65 18.21
C PRO A 1143 25.75 -54.75 17.42
N ALA A 1144 26.60 -55.51 18.11
CA ALA A 1144 27.33 -56.63 17.52
C ALA A 1144 26.40 -57.76 17.00
N LYS A 1145 26.95 -58.56 16.09
CA LYS A 1145 26.29 -59.71 15.44
C LYS A 1145 25.65 -60.71 16.43
N GLY A 1146 24.46 -61.18 16.06
CA GLY A 1146 24.09 -62.59 16.18
C GLY A 1146 23.14 -62.97 17.30
N LEU A 1147 21.88 -63.23 16.95
CA LEU A 1147 21.14 -64.50 17.14
C LEU A 1147 19.68 -64.30 16.70
N GLY A 1148 19.09 -65.34 16.11
CA GLY A 1148 17.92 -65.21 15.24
C GLY A 1148 16.63 -64.73 15.91
N ASP A 1149 15.80 -64.09 15.09
CA ASP A 1149 14.40 -64.48 15.01
C ASP A 1149 13.88 -64.29 13.57
N GLU A 1150 13.10 -65.26 13.09
CA GLU A 1150 12.55 -65.25 11.73
C GLU A 1150 11.29 -64.39 11.69
N ARG A 1151 11.28 -63.27 10.93
CA ARG A 1151 10.03 -62.74 10.37
C ARG A 1151 10.21 -61.80 9.17
N SER A 1152 9.67 -62.26 8.05
CA SER A 1152 9.23 -61.51 6.87
C SER A 1152 10.24 -60.59 6.18
N GLN A 1153 10.82 -61.09 5.09
CA GLN A 1153 11.30 -60.27 3.98
C GLN A 1153 10.19 -59.30 3.54
N SER A 1154 10.50 -58.01 3.46
CA SER A 1154 9.59 -57.00 2.90
C SER A 1154 9.72 -56.98 1.38
N SER A 1155 8.59 -57.06 0.69
CA SER A 1155 8.37 -57.17 -0.78
C SER A 1155 8.84 -55.97 -1.64
N TYR A 1156 9.87 -55.26 -1.20
CA TYR A 1156 10.39 -54.05 -1.81
C TYR A 1156 11.68 -54.29 -2.61
N GLN A 1157 12.54 -55.24 -2.17
CA GLN A 1157 13.82 -55.51 -2.84
C GLN A 1157 13.67 -56.35 -4.11
N GLU A 1158 12.73 -57.30 -4.18
CA GLU A 1158 12.45 -58.06 -5.42
C GLU A 1158 11.92 -57.17 -6.56
N ARG A 1159 11.21 -56.08 -6.24
CA ARG A 1159 10.64 -55.16 -7.25
C ARG A 1159 11.64 -54.19 -7.89
N LEU A 1160 12.88 -54.12 -7.40
CA LEU A 1160 13.92 -53.22 -7.92
C LEU A 1160 14.90 -53.91 -8.89
N GLY A 1161 14.84 -55.24 -9.04
CA GLY A 1161 15.80 -56.01 -9.83
C GLY A 1161 15.44 -56.20 -11.32
N CYS A 1162 14.19 -55.96 -11.72
CA CYS A 1162 13.73 -56.26 -13.08
C CYS A 1162 12.76 -55.21 -13.64
N ARG A 1163 13.28 -54.26 -14.42
CA ARG A 1163 12.75 -53.76 -15.70
C ARG A 1163 13.58 -52.58 -16.20
N GLU A 1164 14.16 -52.71 -17.38
CA GLU A 1164 14.66 -51.58 -18.17
C GLU A 1164 13.49 -50.66 -18.56
N PRO A 1165 13.73 -49.34 -18.76
CA PRO A 1165 12.68 -48.40 -19.12
C PRO A 1165 12.28 -48.55 -20.59
N LEU A 1166 11.25 -49.35 -20.84
CA LEU A 1166 10.58 -49.42 -22.14
C LEU A 1166 9.47 -48.36 -22.22
N ILE A 1167 9.50 -47.56 -23.28
CA ILE A 1167 8.53 -46.47 -23.54
C ILE A 1167 7.35 -47.06 -24.31
N LEU A 1168 6.12 -46.90 -23.80
CA LEU A 1168 4.88 -46.49 -24.51
C LEU A 1168 3.56 -47.00 -23.87
N GLU A 1169 2.55 -46.14 -24.00
CA GLU A 1169 1.10 -46.40 -24.19
C GLU A 1169 0.17 -47.01 -23.10
N VAL A 1170 -0.73 -46.12 -22.64
CA VAL A 1170 -2.20 -46.23 -22.40
C VAL A 1170 -2.78 -47.21 -21.33
N ASP A 1171 -3.67 -46.62 -20.52
CA ASP A 1171 -4.69 -47.17 -19.58
C ASP A 1171 -5.49 -48.37 -20.15
N PRO A 1172 -6.07 -49.30 -19.33
CA PRO A 1172 -7.28 -48.96 -18.55
C PRO A 1172 -7.59 -49.73 -17.23
N VAL A 1173 -7.94 -48.98 -16.16
CA VAL A 1173 -9.13 -49.15 -15.26
C VAL A 1173 -9.32 -50.42 -14.36
N MET A 1174 -10.08 -50.26 -13.24
CA MET A 1174 -10.60 -51.24 -12.24
C MET A 1174 -9.59 -51.70 -11.17
N ASP A 1175 -9.84 -51.77 -9.84
CA ASP A 1175 -10.97 -51.55 -8.92
C ASP A 1175 -10.40 -51.00 -7.56
N GLY A 1176 -11.12 -50.45 -6.57
CA GLY A 1176 -12.55 -50.19 -6.41
C GLY A 1176 -12.88 -49.56 -5.04
N LEU A 1177 -13.88 -48.68 -5.04
CA LEU A 1177 -14.70 -48.09 -3.95
C LEU A 1177 -14.48 -48.50 -2.47
N TYR A 1178 -14.44 -47.49 -1.58
CA TYR A 1178 -15.05 -47.63 -0.24
C TYR A 1178 -16.58 -47.59 -0.37
N HIS A 1179 -17.22 -48.75 -0.17
CA HIS A 1179 -18.67 -48.91 -0.18
C HIS A 1179 -19.38 -48.13 0.95
N ALA A 1180 -20.51 -47.51 0.63
CA ALA A 1180 -21.57 -47.18 1.59
C ALA A 1180 -22.94 -46.90 0.91
N GLU A 1181 -23.42 -47.83 0.08
CA GLU A 1181 -24.85 -48.06 -0.12
C GLU A 1181 -25.08 -49.56 0.02
N GLY A 1182 -26.20 -49.97 0.62
CA GLY A 1182 -26.54 -51.38 0.80
C GLY A 1182 -28.03 -51.59 0.64
N ILE A 1183 -28.45 -52.84 0.44
CA ILE A 1183 -29.75 -53.42 0.82
C ILE A 1183 -29.76 -54.93 0.49
N GLU A 1184 -30.33 -55.69 1.42
CA GLU A 1184 -31.01 -57.00 1.37
C GLU A 1184 -30.54 -58.18 0.47
N ILE A 1185 -30.18 -59.27 1.17
CA ILE A 1185 -30.77 -60.64 1.09
C ILE A 1185 -31.37 -61.08 -0.26
N LEU A 1186 -30.77 -62.14 -0.86
CA LEU A 1186 -31.41 -63.43 -1.20
C LEU A 1186 -30.45 -64.31 -2.01
N GLY A 1187 -30.27 -65.58 -1.61
CA GLY A 1187 -29.42 -66.58 -2.28
C GLY A 1187 -28.60 -67.41 -1.32
#